data_AF-A0A3S1DLE1-F1
#
_entry.id   AF-A0A3S1DLE1-F1
#
_cell.length_a   1.000
_cell.length_b   1.000
_cell.length_c   1.000
_cell.angle_alpha   90.00
_cell.angle_beta   90.00
_cell.angle_gamma   90.00
#
_symmetry.space_group_name_H-M   'P 1'
#
loop_
_entity.id
_entity.type
_entity.pdbx_description
1 polymer ?
#
loop_
_entity_poly.entity_id
_entity_poly.type
_entity_poly.pdbx_seq_one_letter_code
_entity_poly.pdbx_strand_id
1 'polypeptide(L)'
;MKRLISLTLCATFVLSSILLAADVSDSKFSTIDVVSAASEAVKEEVKAPTKTTTPTKTTTPTKTTTPTKTTTPTKTTTPTQTTTKETTKSTTPTTEVTKEATEVAPATVTEATYADGVYVTYGTAYSKGTEGAKVTIKDGKIAAIELMRTSPKLIDRDARFNYSSLWQAYEIMESRFVGTTRAEAAQVDVVSGATRSSEGWKLSVDRAFSRALVEKPADQVYFEGEHMGVDPAGKFMVFVNYDKTKRLGVKVYPLNDKGEAIAEASMSAEQAKMVYTLAGELLYRGTNAVALNGYEAETKAAVNAFRDAELNAKVNNTVEYVDGVYSAYGSARDKGVERADVVIRNGKLVDVKLYRLGANLIDRGASAYADVVKGNAPMVEKLLANGSYIANFDESVDAISGATESSHSWNLAVERAFEKALKVPNGNKYFDGNAAGVDNRSRVLVLVDISADKVTKTVIYLFGEDGKIIKDENLTEGQKAAVAKLSEGLTKDGAKTEIVMGQEVVSMAAKAAFADALLNASTKQSNYKDGLFTAYGNATNNGSNKVDLTIRNGVIVDINLFRVGANLVDRGETAYADVVTAIPQLKKDFLAAATRQQAQTVDAISGATSSSNEFKLAIDRAYKKAEISEPYKAAYLNGIYAGVNADKSVNVVVTVDKNVPISMVVNYLDKAGKIKTEDKLSADEKAVKAEIETPMTEKDTMHKYGYRPAAFGDTDAVKAVSGKVIEAVKAALEEAGR
;
A
#
# COMPACT_ATOMS: atom_id res chain seq x y z
N MET A 1 68.03 34.64 -19.85
CA MET A 1 66.91 34.52 -18.87
C MET A 1 65.77 33.74 -19.54
N LYS A 2 65.08 32.87 -18.79
CA LYS A 2 63.96 32.01 -19.26
C LYS A 2 62.68 32.88 -19.32
N ARG A 3 61.74 32.89 -20.30
CA ARG A 3 61.15 31.90 -21.25
C ARG A 3 60.44 30.72 -20.55
N LEU A 4 59.20 30.33 -20.87
CA LEU A 4 58.11 30.94 -21.65
C LEU A 4 56.76 30.27 -21.22
N ILE A 5 55.66 30.61 -21.89
CA ILE A 5 54.29 30.10 -21.73
C ILE A 5 54.19 28.55 -21.83
N SER A 6 53.35 27.94 -20.97
CA SER A 6 52.61 26.68 -21.18
C SER A 6 51.39 26.73 -20.24
N LEU A 7 50.14 26.58 -20.68
CA LEU A 7 49.47 25.38 -21.19
C LEU A 7 49.47 24.22 -20.16
N THR A 8 48.32 23.98 -19.52
CA THR A 8 48.07 22.83 -18.63
C THR A 8 47.20 21.82 -19.37
N LEU A 9 47.80 20.69 -19.77
CA LEU A 9 47.12 19.62 -20.50
C LEU A 9 46.55 18.58 -19.51
N CYS A 10 45.56 17.79 -19.96
CA CYS A 10 45.10 16.61 -19.23
C CYS A 10 46.23 15.59 -19.02
N ALA A 11 46.27 14.94 -17.87
CA ALA A 11 47.13 13.80 -17.60
C ALA A 11 46.32 12.66 -16.96
N THR A 12 45.97 11.66 -17.77
CA THR A 12 45.45 10.37 -17.29
C THR A 12 46.52 9.62 -16.52
N PHE A 13 46.16 9.00 -15.39
CA PHE A 13 46.97 7.94 -14.79
C PHE A 13 46.21 6.62 -14.79
N VAL A 14 46.62 5.73 -15.69
CA VAL A 14 46.34 4.29 -15.60
C VAL A 14 47.43 3.70 -14.72
N LEU A 15 47.08 2.96 -13.67
CA LEU A 15 48.02 2.11 -12.95
C LEU A 15 47.43 0.72 -12.72
N SER A 16 48.02 -0.28 -13.35
CA SER A 16 47.65 -1.69 -13.22
C SER A 16 48.47 -2.36 -12.11
N SER A 17 47.78 -3.08 -11.23
CA SER A 17 48.24 -4.22 -10.41
C SER A 17 49.76 -4.46 -10.28
N ILE A 18 50.30 -4.18 -9.08
CA ILE A 18 51.45 -4.92 -8.53
C ILE A 18 51.07 -5.39 -7.13
N LEU A 19 51.32 -6.67 -6.84
CA LEU A 19 51.24 -7.24 -5.49
C LEU A 19 52.53 -6.96 -4.73
N LEU A 20 52.44 -6.34 -3.56
CA LEU A 20 53.43 -6.51 -2.51
C LEU A 20 52.76 -6.36 -1.14
N ALA A 21 53.04 -7.27 -0.22
CA ALA A 21 52.49 -7.23 1.13
C ALA A 21 53.46 -6.48 2.07
N ALA A 22 52.96 -5.44 2.72
CA ALA A 22 53.59 -4.79 3.87
C ALA A 22 52.49 -4.26 4.79
N ASP A 23 52.67 -4.47 6.09
CA ASP A 23 51.85 -3.91 7.18
C ASP A 23 52.39 -2.50 7.54
N VAL A 24 51.97 -1.95 8.69
CA VAL A 24 52.42 -0.70 9.36
C VAL A 24 51.57 0.55 9.04
N SER A 25 50.45 0.64 9.78
CA SER A 25 49.96 1.78 10.59
C SER A 25 50.06 3.26 10.14
N ASP A 26 49.04 4.02 10.59
CA ASP A 26 49.02 5.49 10.77
C ASP A 26 49.14 6.39 9.53
N SER A 27 47.97 6.68 8.93
CA SER A 27 47.74 7.98 8.27
C SER A 27 46.37 8.55 8.67
N LYS A 28 46.36 9.74 9.29
CA LYS A 28 45.15 10.40 9.79
C LYS A 28 44.51 11.25 8.69
N PHE A 29 43.44 10.76 8.08
CA PHE A 29 42.53 11.61 7.29
C PHE A 29 41.47 12.24 8.21
N SER A 30 41.72 13.48 8.63
CA SER A 30 40.71 14.32 9.26
C SER A 30 39.83 15.00 8.21
N THR A 31 38.56 15.28 8.58
CA THR A 31 37.55 15.99 7.78
C THR A 31 36.76 15.11 6.78
N ILE A 32 35.90 14.25 7.32
CA ILE A 32 34.63 13.88 6.68
C ILE A 32 33.51 14.30 7.64
N ASP A 33 32.43 14.86 7.11
CA ASP A 33 31.36 15.47 7.91
C ASP A 33 30.42 14.39 8.50
N VAL A 34 30.36 14.32 9.84
CA VAL A 34 29.63 13.26 10.55
C VAL A 34 28.16 13.65 10.69
N VAL A 35 27.38 13.39 9.63
CA VAL A 35 25.91 13.53 9.67
C VAL A 35 25.34 12.53 10.67
N SER A 36 24.90 13.04 11.82
CA SER A 36 24.50 12.23 12.97
C SER A 36 23.32 11.28 12.66
N ALA A 37 23.64 9.99 12.56
CA ALA A 37 22.67 8.92 12.63
C ALA A 37 22.31 8.67 14.11
N ALA A 38 21.34 9.43 14.63
CA ALA A 38 20.74 9.15 15.94
C ALA A 38 20.03 7.78 15.91
N SER A 39 20.71 6.76 16.41
CA SER A 39 20.20 5.40 16.54
C SER A 39 19.39 5.21 17.82
N GLU A 40 18.22 4.58 17.70
CA GLU A 40 17.38 4.20 18.84
C GLU A 40 18.03 2.99 19.54
N ALA A 41 18.87 3.25 20.54
CA ALA A 41 19.65 2.21 21.23
C ALA A 41 18.75 1.31 22.11
N VAL A 42 18.42 0.12 21.59
CA VAL A 42 17.88 -0.98 22.39
C VAL A 42 18.95 -1.42 23.39
N LYS A 43 18.63 -1.36 24.70
CA LYS A 43 19.51 -1.90 25.74
C LYS A 43 19.30 -3.42 25.87
N GLU A 44 20.23 -4.20 25.33
CA GLU A 44 20.39 -5.60 25.71
C GLU A 44 21.27 -5.70 26.97
N GLU A 45 20.79 -6.40 28.00
CA GLU A 45 21.57 -6.68 29.20
C GLU A 45 22.37 -7.97 29.05
N VAL A 46 23.69 -7.86 28.84
CA VAL A 46 24.61 -9.00 28.93
C VAL A 46 25.25 -9.03 30.32
N LYS A 47 24.89 -10.03 31.13
CA LYS A 47 25.51 -10.25 32.45
C LYS A 47 26.91 -10.86 32.29
N ALA A 48 27.89 -10.27 32.97
CA ALA A 48 29.25 -10.80 33.14
C ALA A 48 29.63 -10.79 34.64
N PRO A 49 30.56 -11.65 35.11
CA PRO A 49 30.49 -12.18 36.47
C PRO A 49 31.19 -11.37 37.57
N THR A 50 30.71 -11.59 38.79
CA THR A 50 31.18 -11.02 40.06
C THR A 50 32.63 -11.36 40.41
N LYS A 51 33.40 -10.38 40.90
CA LYS A 51 34.51 -10.61 41.85
C LYS A 51 34.46 -9.60 42.99
N THR A 52 34.80 -10.07 44.18
CA THR A 52 34.57 -9.39 45.46
C THR A 52 35.82 -8.71 46.00
N THR A 53 35.74 -7.42 46.36
CA THR A 53 36.53 -6.81 47.45
C THR A 53 35.82 -5.60 48.07
N THR A 54 35.91 -5.54 49.39
CA THR A 54 35.54 -4.44 50.32
C THR A 54 36.72 -4.30 51.31
N PRO A 55 36.87 -3.26 52.18
CA PRO A 55 35.88 -2.28 52.63
C PRO A 55 36.33 -0.80 52.86
N THR A 56 35.35 0.07 53.14
CA THR A 56 35.41 1.33 53.94
C THR A 56 36.38 2.47 53.58
N LYS A 57 35.81 3.67 53.37
CA LYS A 57 35.66 4.65 54.47
C LYS A 57 34.67 5.81 54.19
N THR A 58 34.13 6.32 55.29
CA THR A 58 33.13 7.39 55.46
C THR A 58 33.69 8.80 55.22
N THR A 59 32.89 9.71 54.63
CA THR A 59 32.68 11.09 55.15
C THR A 59 31.46 11.77 54.52
N THR A 60 30.59 12.32 55.36
CA THR A 60 29.64 13.40 55.02
C THR A 60 30.16 14.69 55.67
N PRO A 61 29.84 15.89 55.15
CA PRO A 61 28.95 16.73 55.97
C PRO A 61 27.90 17.53 55.19
N THR A 62 26.75 17.70 55.83
CA THR A 62 25.56 18.44 55.37
C THR A 62 25.74 19.96 55.38
N LYS A 63 24.98 20.69 54.55
CA LYS A 63 24.44 22.00 54.95
C LYS A 63 23.05 22.26 54.36
N THR A 64 22.21 22.95 55.13
CA THR A 64 20.75 23.07 54.95
C THR A 64 20.31 24.53 55.05
N THR A 65 19.34 24.97 54.23
CA THR A 65 18.51 26.17 54.49
C THR A 65 17.11 26.09 53.84
N THR A 66 16.07 26.40 54.61
CA THR A 66 14.63 26.54 54.26
C THR A 66 13.87 27.01 55.52
N PRO A 67 12.56 27.38 55.50
CA PRO A 67 11.68 27.90 54.44
C PRO A 67 11.53 29.46 54.63
N THR A 68 10.42 30.24 54.64
CA THR A 68 8.93 30.11 54.51
C THR A 68 8.36 31.52 54.23
N LYS A 69 7.40 31.79 53.32
CA LYS A 69 5.92 31.84 53.49
C LYS A 69 5.31 32.41 52.16
N THR A 70 4.26 31.86 51.55
CA THR A 70 2.80 31.84 51.89
C THR A 70 2.01 33.11 51.48
N THR A 71 1.11 33.00 50.48
CA THR A 71 -0.30 33.49 50.52
C THR A 71 -1.12 33.04 49.30
N THR A 72 -2.37 32.63 49.54
CA THR A 72 -3.46 32.31 48.57
C THR A 72 -4.78 32.58 49.34
N PRO A 73 -5.84 33.27 48.82
CA PRO A 73 -6.94 32.53 48.16
C PRO A 73 -7.90 33.27 47.18
N THR A 74 -8.65 32.45 46.40
CA THR A 74 -10.06 32.61 45.93
C THR A 74 -10.57 33.73 44.98
N LYS A 75 -10.86 33.30 43.73
CA LYS A 75 -12.21 33.11 43.09
C LYS A 75 -13.17 34.28 42.68
N THR A 76 -13.63 34.16 41.41
CA THR A 76 -15.02 34.37 40.89
C THR A 76 -15.52 35.78 40.50
N THR A 77 -15.74 36.03 39.18
CA THR A 77 -17.06 36.36 38.56
C THR A 77 -16.99 36.52 37.02
N THR A 78 -18.15 36.40 36.37
CA THR A 78 -18.49 36.62 34.93
C THR A 78 -19.75 37.52 34.95
N PRO A 79 -20.00 38.58 34.11
CA PRO A 79 -20.47 38.39 32.71
C PRO A 79 -20.39 39.56 31.65
N THR A 80 -20.43 39.18 30.36
CA THR A 80 -21.31 39.67 29.24
C THR A 80 -21.42 41.16 28.77
N GLN A 81 -21.20 41.36 27.44
CA GLN A 81 -21.71 42.39 26.47
C GLN A 81 -21.42 43.91 26.60
N THR A 82 -21.13 44.57 25.45
CA THR A 82 -21.83 45.74 24.81
C THR A 82 -20.90 46.41 23.76
N THR A 83 -21.05 46.28 22.43
CA THR A 83 -21.93 46.99 21.43
C THR A 83 -21.58 48.46 21.08
N THR A 84 -21.50 48.79 19.76
CA THR A 84 -21.64 50.15 19.11
C THR A 84 -20.58 51.26 19.39
N LYS A 85 -20.31 52.28 18.54
CA LYS A 85 -20.47 52.57 17.07
C LYS A 85 -19.61 53.80 16.70
N GLU A 86 -19.36 54.06 15.39
CA GLU A 86 -19.12 55.35 14.65
C GLU A 86 -18.53 56.60 15.36
N THR A 87 -17.66 57.41 14.75
CA THR A 87 -18.01 58.34 13.62
C THR A 87 -16.81 58.94 12.85
N THR A 88 -16.91 59.00 11.51
CA THR A 88 -16.65 60.12 10.52
C THR A 88 -15.47 61.12 10.69
N LYS A 89 -14.88 61.78 9.66
CA LYS A 89 -15.37 62.14 8.30
C LYS A 89 -14.27 62.70 7.35
N SER A 90 -14.47 62.59 6.02
CA SER A 90 -14.00 63.51 4.93
C SER A 90 -12.48 63.64 4.65
N THR A 91 -11.99 64.11 3.48
CA THR A 91 -12.62 64.70 2.25
C THR A 91 -12.05 64.13 0.94
N THR A 92 -12.85 64.11 -0.14
CA THR A 92 -12.40 63.93 -1.55
C THR A 92 -12.04 65.27 -2.23
N PRO A 93 -11.44 65.26 -3.44
CA PRO A 93 -12.16 65.84 -4.59
C PRO A 93 -12.12 64.98 -5.88
N THR A 94 -12.90 65.36 -6.90
CA THR A 94 -13.33 64.51 -8.04
C THR A 94 -13.10 65.18 -9.40
N THR A 95 -12.64 64.40 -10.40
CA THR A 95 -12.77 64.63 -11.87
C THR A 95 -12.24 63.37 -12.60
N GLU A 96 -12.69 62.96 -13.79
CA GLU A 96 -14.00 63.09 -14.47
C GLU A 96 -14.08 61.93 -15.52
N VAL A 97 -15.27 61.63 -16.07
CA VAL A 97 -15.49 60.44 -16.92
C VAL A 97 -15.27 60.74 -18.41
N THR A 98 -14.54 59.86 -19.10
CA THR A 98 -14.72 59.66 -20.56
C THR A 98 -14.88 58.17 -20.84
N LYS A 99 -15.92 57.79 -21.60
CA LYS A 99 -16.06 56.44 -22.15
C LYS A 99 -15.42 56.39 -23.52
N GLU A 100 -14.67 55.34 -23.79
CA GLU A 100 -14.57 54.79 -25.14
C GLU A 100 -14.69 53.26 -25.05
N ALA A 101 -15.39 52.65 -26.00
CA ALA A 101 -15.71 51.23 -25.97
C ALA A 101 -14.92 50.51 -27.06
N THR A 102 -13.96 49.68 -26.64
CA THR A 102 -13.26 48.76 -27.54
C THR A 102 -13.68 47.35 -27.18
N GLU A 103 -14.34 46.67 -28.12
CA GLU A 103 -14.74 45.27 -28.01
C GLU A 103 -13.49 44.38 -28.06
N VAL A 104 -12.92 44.09 -26.89
CA VAL A 104 -11.83 43.12 -26.78
C VAL A 104 -12.44 41.73 -26.96
N ALA A 105 -12.23 41.15 -28.14
CA ALA A 105 -12.59 39.76 -28.43
C ALA A 105 -12.01 38.83 -27.34
N PRO A 106 -12.68 37.71 -26.99
CA PRO A 106 -12.22 36.83 -25.92
C PRO A 106 -10.76 36.42 -26.15
N ALA A 107 -9.86 36.90 -25.27
CA ALA A 107 -8.45 36.57 -25.36
C ALA A 107 -8.32 35.05 -25.27
N THR A 108 -7.72 34.45 -26.30
CA THR A 108 -7.56 33.00 -26.41
C THR A 108 -6.95 32.42 -25.15
N VAL A 109 -7.57 31.37 -24.61
CA VAL A 109 -7.02 30.61 -23.49
C VAL A 109 -5.57 30.24 -23.82
N THR A 110 -4.63 30.57 -22.93
CA THR A 110 -3.23 30.15 -23.06
C THR A 110 -3.13 28.66 -22.70
N GLU A 111 -3.57 27.83 -23.64
CA GLU A 111 -3.74 26.39 -23.49
C GLU A 111 -2.39 25.65 -23.39
N ALA A 112 -2.34 24.66 -22.49
CA ALA A 112 -1.33 23.60 -22.44
C ALA A 112 0.17 23.99 -22.47
N THR A 113 0.65 24.83 -21.54
CA THR A 113 2.09 24.83 -21.16
C THR A 113 2.52 23.47 -20.57
N TYR A 114 1.58 22.78 -19.93
CA TYR A 114 1.70 21.43 -19.42
C TYR A 114 0.80 20.51 -20.24
N ALA A 115 1.30 19.33 -20.60
CA ALA A 115 0.48 18.26 -21.13
C ALA A 115 -0.37 17.63 -20.02
N ASP A 116 -1.58 17.22 -20.36
CA ASP A 116 -2.44 16.42 -19.50
C ASP A 116 -1.87 15.00 -19.33
N GLY A 117 -1.95 14.43 -18.13
CA GLY A 117 -1.45 13.08 -17.87
C GLY A 117 -1.19 12.75 -16.40
N VAL A 118 -0.70 11.53 -16.16
CA VAL A 118 -0.35 11.03 -14.82
C VAL A 118 1.17 11.01 -14.63
N TYR A 119 1.65 11.79 -13.67
CA TYR A 119 3.06 12.03 -13.42
C TYR A 119 3.46 11.52 -12.03
N VAL A 120 4.08 10.35 -12.00
CA VAL A 120 4.74 9.81 -10.80
C VAL A 120 6.08 10.51 -10.61
N THR A 121 6.35 10.98 -9.39
CA THR A 121 7.57 11.70 -9.01
C THR A 121 7.92 11.50 -7.54
N TYR A 122 9.17 11.82 -7.20
CA TYR A 122 9.74 11.69 -5.87
C TYR A 122 10.50 12.96 -5.47
N GLY A 123 10.55 13.27 -4.18
CA GLY A 123 11.34 14.35 -3.59
C GLY A 123 12.81 13.97 -3.39
N THR A 124 13.55 14.81 -2.67
CA THR A 124 14.95 14.52 -2.31
C THR A 124 15.01 13.40 -1.28
N ALA A 125 15.71 12.33 -1.64
CA ALA A 125 15.80 11.12 -0.85
C ALA A 125 16.77 11.22 0.34
N TYR A 126 16.65 10.26 1.26
CA TYR A 126 17.45 10.18 2.48
C TYR A 126 17.46 8.77 3.04
N SER A 127 18.28 8.53 4.07
CA SER A 127 18.52 7.22 4.72
C SER A 127 17.29 6.47 5.28
N LYS A 128 16.07 7.04 5.19
CA LYS A 128 14.82 6.39 5.62
C LYS A 128 13.74 6.32 4.52
N GLY A 129 14.10 6.60 3.26
CA GLY A 129 13.20 6.58 2.09
C GLY A 129 13.19 7.89 1.30
N THR A 130 12.11 8.11 0.55
CA THR A 130 11.79 9.43 -0.02
C THR A 130 10.27 9.64 -0.05
N GLU A 131 9.83 10.89 0.13
CA GLU A 131 8.45 11.28 -0.16
C GLU A 131 8.22 11.34 -1.68
N GLY A 132 6.98 11.14 -2.12
CA GLY A 132 6.63 11.16 -3.54
C GLY A 132 5.17 11.53 -3.80
N ALA A 133 4.84 11.76 -5.06
CA ALA A 133 3.48 12.05 -5.50
C ALA A 133 3.22 11.44 -6.89
N LYS A 134 2.04 10.84 -7.05
CA LYS A 134 1.44 10.50 -8.35
C LYS A 134 0.39 11.55 -8.63
N VAL A 135 0.72 12.50 -9.51
CA VAL A 135 -0.10 13.69 -9.78
C VAL A 135 -0.78 13.54 -11.14
N THR A 136 -2.10 13.61 -11.16
CA THR A 136 -2.87 13.74 -12.41
C THR A 136 -3.00 15.23 -12.72
N ILE A 137 -2.34 15.67 -13.78
CA ILE A 137 -2.45 17.05 -14.28
C ILE A 137 -3.49 17.07 -15.40
N LYS A 138 -4.42 18.03 -15.31
CA LYS A 138 -5.42 18.33 -16.34
C LYS A 138 -5.62 19.84 -16.45
N ASP A 139 -5.71 20.37 -17.67
CA ASP A 139 -5.97 21.81 -17.94
C ASP A 139 -4.96 22.73 -17.20
N GLY A 140 -3.72 22.28 -17.03
CA GLY A 140 -2.66 22.98 -16.27
C GLY A 140 -2.79 22.95 -14.74
N LYS A 141 -3.70 22.13 -14.17
CA LYS A 141 -4.00 22.04 -12.74
C LYS A 141 -3.91 20.60 -12.21
N ILE A 142 -3.79 20.44 -10.89
CA ILE A 142 -3.87 19.13 -10.23
C ILE A 142 -5.33 18.67 -10.19
N ALA A 143 -5.69 17.68 -11.01
CA ALA A 143 -7.02 17.09 -11.04
C ALA A 143 -7.19 15.98 -9.98
N ALA A 144 -6.11 15.26 -9.65
CA ALA A 144 -6.03 14.29 -8.56
C ALA A 144 -4.58 14.12 -8.12
N ILE A 145 -4.35 13.67 -6.87
CA ILE A 145 -3.01 13.40 -6.35
C ILE A 145 -3.02 12.25 -5.34
N GLU A 146 -2.08 11.32 -5.46
CA GLU A 146 -1.84 10.27 -4.48
C GLU A 146 -0.47 10.52 -3.82
N LEU A 147 -0.47 10.76 -2.51
CA LEU A 147 0.73 11.14 -1.74
C LEU A 147 1.48 9.92 -1.19
N MET A 148 2.67 9.68 -1.71
CA MET A 148 3.48 8.50 -1.44
C MET A 148 4.62 8.79 -0.46
N ARG A 149 5.13 7.73 0.16
CA ARG A 149 6.39 7.72 0.92
C ARG A 149 7.04 6.35 0.78
N THR A 150 7.91 6.21 -0.23
CA THR A 150 8.64 4.96 -0.46
C THR A 150 9.70 4.75 0.61
N SER A 151 10.06 3.49 0.83
CA SER A 151 11.09 3.06 1.78
C SER A 151 12.19 2.30 1.02
N PRO A 152 13.16 1.63 1.69
CA PRO A 152 14.05 0.69 1.01
C PRO A 152 13.32 -0.56 0.46
N LYS A 153 12.00 -0.69 0.69
CA LYS A 153 11.09 -1.51 -0.14
C LYS A 153 10.48 -0.63 -1.24
N LEU A 154 10.49 -1.12 -2.48
CA LEU A 154 10.19 -0.42 -3.74
C LEU A 154 8.81 0.26 -3.85
N ILE A 155 7.92 -0.06 -2.91
CA ILE A 155 6.50 0.27 -2.93
C ILE A 155 6.24 1.42 -1.95
N ASP A 156 5.16 2.16 -2.19
CA ASP A 156 4.66 3.12 -1.20
C ASP A 156 4.40 2.43 0.15
N ARG A 157 4.83 3.05 1.25
CA ARG A 157 4.76 2.47 2.58
C ARG A 157 3.39 2.72 3.19
N ASP A 158 2.68 1.63 3.47
CA ASP A 158 1.48 1.56 4.33
C ASP A 158 1.57 2.60 5.46
N ALA A 159 0.52 3.41 5.55
CA ALA A 159 0.44 4.58 6.42
C ALA A 159 0.81 4.23 7.88
N ARG A 160 0.38 3.08 8.40
CA ARG A 160 0.60 2.61 9.79
C ARG A 160 2.08 2.51 10.17
N PHE A 161 2.95 2.22 9.21
CA PHE A 161 4.39 2.08 9.46
C PHE A 161 5.18 3.39 9.30
N ASN A 162 4.54 4.48 8.86
CA ASN A 162 5.13 5.83 8.87
C ASN A 162 5.13 6.42 10.30
N TYR A 163 5.66 7.62 10.50
CA TYR A 163 5.54 8.31 11.78
C TYR A 163 4.10 8.78 11.99
N SER A 164 3.58 8.70 13.22
CA SER A 164 2.17 9.00 13.49
C SER A 164 1.77 10.44 13.16
N SER A 165 2.70 11.39 13.19
CA SER A 165 2.46 12.77 12.73
C SER A 165 2.20 12.91 11.23
N LEU A 166 2.58 11.94 10.39
CA LEU A 166 2.21 11.94 8.97
C LEU A 166 0.76 11.50 8.73
N TRP A 167 0.13 10.75 9.64
CA TRP A 167 -1.16 10.12 9.40
C TRP A 167 -2.27 11.12 9.09
N GLN A 168 -2.29 12.26 9.80
CA GLN A 168 -3.21 13.38 9.53
C GLN A 168 -2.67 14.32 8.43
N ALA A 169 -1.36 14.29 8.15
CA ALA A 169 -0.76 15.18 7.16
C ALA A 169 -1.07 14.80 5.71
N TYR A 170 -1.36 13.52 5.43
CA TYR A 170 -1.76 13.07 4.08
C TYR A 170 -3.02 13.79 3.59
N GLU A 171 -4.15 13.65 4.29
CA GLU A 171 -5.44 14.27 3.95
C GLU A 171 -5.34 15.81 3.88
N ILE A 172 -4.64 16.43 4.84
CA ILE A 172 -4.47 17.90 4.89
C ILE A 172 -3.63 18.41 3.71
N MET A 173 -2.61 17.67 3.26
CA MET A 173 -1.80 18.09 2.10
C MET A 173 -2.52 17.80 0.77
N GLU A 174 -3.18 16.64 0.63
CA GLU A 174 -3.96 16.29 -0.56
C GLU A 174 -5.07 17.32 -0.83
N SER A 175 -5.87 17.64 0.18
CA SER A 175 -6.94 18.65 0.08
C SER A 175 -6.45 20.08 -0.17
N ARG A 176 -5.17 20.38 0.12
CA ARG A 176 -4.52 21.66 -0.25
C ARG A 176 -3.94 21.67 -1.67
N PHE A 177 -3.71 20.52 -2.29
CA PHE A 177 -3.16 20.42 -3.64
C PHE A 177 -4.23 20.31 -4.73
N VAL A 178 -5.33 19.57 -4.52
CA VAL A 178 -6.35 19.36 -5.56
C VAL A 178 -6.95 20.69 -6.02
N GLY A 179 -7.03 20.88 -7.34
CA GLY A 179 -7.52 22.11 -8.00
C GLY A 179 -6.48 23.21 -8.21
N THR A 180 -5.28 23.09 -7.63
CA THR A 180 -4.22 24.11 -7.73
C THR A 180 -3.41 24.03 -9.03
N THR A 181 -2.90 25.19 -9.48
CA THR A 181 -1.79 25.29 -10.44
C THR A 181 -0.44 25.11 -9.74
N ARG A 182 0.65 24.94 -10.51
CA ARG A 182 2.02 24.87 -9.97
C ARG A 182 2.37 26.03 -8.99
N ALA A 183 1.96 27.25 -9.32
CA ALA A 183 2.29 28.44 -8.53
C ALA A 183 1.54 28.52 -7.20
N GLU A 184 0.30 28.01 -7.16
CA GLU A 184 -0.50 27.87 -5.95
C GLU A 184 0.00 26.69 -5.10
N ALA A 185 0.31 25.54 -5.73
CA ALA A 185 0.87 24.36 -5.07
C ALA A 185 2.19 24.64 -4.33
N ALA A 186 3.03 25.52 -4.87
CA ALA A 186 4.27 25.96 -4.21
C ALA A 186 4.01 26.76 -2.92
N GLN A 187 2.88 27.48 -2.84
CA GLN A 187 2.47 28.30 -1.69
C GLN A 187 1.71 27.50 -0.62
N VAL A 188 1.45 26.21 -0.83
CA VAL A 188 0.79 25.35 0.14
C VAL A 188 1.54 25.32 1.46
N ASP A 189 0.83 25.65 2.54
CA ASP A 189 1.32 25.53 3.91
C ASP A 189 1.66 24.08 4.25
N VAL A 190 2.74 23.91 5.01
CA VAL A 190 3.13 22.63 5.59
C VAL A 190 2.18 22.21 6.74
N VAL A 191 2.25 20.94 7.13
CA VAL A 191 1.56 20.42 8.32
C VAL A 191 2.53 20.35 9.50
N SER A 192 2.14 20.93 10.64
CA SER A 192 2.95 20.90 11.86
C SER A 192 3.19 19.46 12.32
N GLY A 193 4.42 19.14 12.74
CA GLY A 193 4.84 17.77 13.06
C GLY A 193 5.15 16.88 11.84
N ALA A 194 4.84 17.33 10.61
CA ALA A 194 5.13 16.62 9.36
C ALA A 194 5.91 17.46 8.32
N THR A 195 6.41 18.64 8.72
CA THR A 195 7.07 19.66 7.88
C THR A 195 8.00 19.10 6.80
N ARG A 196 8.92 18.19 7.16
CA ARG A 196 9.84 17.55 6.20
C ARG A 196 9.10 16.88 5.04
N SER A 197 8.09 16.08 5.38
CA SER A 197 7.35 15.29 4.39
C SER A 197 6.38 16.16 3.60
N SER A 198 5.79 17.20 4.22
CA SER A 198 5.05 18.24 3.50
C SER A 198 5.89 18.92 2.41
N GLU A 199 7.13 19.33 2.71
CA GLU A 199 8.02 19.92 1.69
C GLU A 199 8.51 18.87 0.67
N GLY A 200 8.71 17.62 1.08
CA GLY A 200 9.00 16.51 0.17
C GLY A 200 7.88 16.24 -0.85
N TRP A 201 6.61 16.36 -0.43
CA TRP A 201 5.45 16.28 -1.32
C TRP A 201 5.31 17.53 -2.20
N LYS A 202 5.51 18.75 -1.68
CA LYS A 202 5.54 19.99 -2.48
C LYS A 202 6.61 19.93 -3.59
N LEU A 203 7.81 19.46 -3.27
CA LEU A 203 8.89 19.23 -4.24
C LEU A 203 8.52 18.15 -5.27
N SER A 204 7.82 17.09 -4.84
CA SER A 204 7.33 16.07 -5.78
C SER A 204 6.31 16.66 -6.76
N VAL A 205 5.36 17.46 -6.28
CA VAL A 205 4.38 18.17 -7.12
C VAL A 205 5.04 19.12 -8.12
N ASP A 206 6.05 19.89 -7.71
CA ASP A 206 6.81 20.76 -8.62
C ASP A 206 7.58 19.96 -9.70
N ARG A 207 8.19 18.85 -9.30
CA ARG A 207 8.81 17.88 -10.21
C ARG A 207 7.77 17.26 -11.16
N ALA A 208 6.53 17.02 -10.72
CA ALA A 208 5.46 16.49 -11.57
C ALA A 208 5.05 17.49 -12.66
N PHE A 209 4.84 18.77 -12.32
CA PHE A 209 4.64 19.83 -13.32
C PHE A 209 5.83 19.94 -14.29
N SER A 210 7.06 19.79 -13.80
CA SER A 210 8.25 19.77 -14.66
C SER A 210 8.29 18.54 -15.59
N ARG A 211 7.82 17.37 -15.13
CA ARG A 211 7.56 16.19 -15.99
C ARG A 211 6.39 16.41 -16.97
N ALA A 212 5.47 17.32 -16.69
CA ALA A 212 4.32 17.65 -17.55
C ALA A 212 4.59 18.72 -18.62
N LEU A 213 5.62 19.58 -18.48
CA LEU A 213 5.95 20.62 -19.47
C LEU A 213 5.98 20.08 -20.92
N VAL A 214 5.32 20.75 -21.86
CA VAL A 214 5.35 20.34 -23.29
C VAL A 214 6.77 20.49 -23.86
N GLU A 215 7.38 21.65 -23.65
CA GLU A 215 8.80 21.89 -23.97
C GLU A 215 9.69 21.61 -22.75
N LYS A 216 10.69 20.73 -22.89
CA LYS A 216 11.61 20.40 -21.80
C LYS A 216 12.78 21.39 -21.74
N PRO A 217 13.28 21.77 -20.54
CA PRO A 217 14.48 22.59 -20.43
C PRO A 217 15.69 21.86 -21.03
N ALA A 218 16.29 22.43 -22.08
CA ALA A 218 17.36 21.79 -22.84
C ALA A 218 18.68 21.63 -22.03
N ASP A 219 18.84 22.40 -20.96
CA ASP A 219 19.95 22.35 -20.01
C ASP A 219 19.72 21.40 -18.82
N GLN A 220 18.55 20.74 -18.73
CA GLN A 220 18.19 19.92 -17.56
C GLN A 220 17.78 18.48 -17.92
N VAL A 221 18.72 17.55 -17.71
CA VAL A 221 18.52 16.09 -17.78
C VAL A 221 17.89 15.55 -16.49
N TYR A 222 18.33 16.05 -15.34
CA TYR A 222 17.97 15.54 -14.01
C TYR A 222 17.38 16.62 -13.09
N PHE A 223 16.54 16.19 -12.16
CA PHE A 223 16.20 16.96 -10.97
C PHE A 223 17.39 16.98 -10.01
N GLU A 224 17.76 18.16 -9.51
CA GLU A 224 18.92 18.32 -8.63
C GLU A 224 18.70 17.67 -7.26
N GLY A 225 19.79 17.17 -6.66
CA GLY A 225 19.83 16.56 -5.33
C GLY A 225 19.98 15.03 -5.33
N GLU A 226 19.80 14.44 -4.15
CA GLU A 226 19.93 13.00 -3.91
C GLU A 226 18.62 12.25 -4.24
N HIS A 227 18.73 11.18 -5.02
CA HIS A 227 17.63 10.30 -5.42
C HIS A 227 17.93 8.86 -5.01
N MET A 228 16.91 8.14 -4.56
CA MET A 228 16.99 6.73 -4.16
C MET A 228 16.44 5.83 -5.25
N GLY A 229 17.00 4.64 -5.37
CA GLY A 229 16.44 3.51 -6.09
C GLY A 229 16.77 2.19 -5.40
N VAL A 230 16.03 1.14 -5.73
CA VAL A 230 16.10 -0.17 -5.05
C VAL A 230 16.07 -1.27 -6.11
N ASP A 231 16.74 -2.40 -5.82
CA ASP A 231 16.71 -3.60 -6.66
C ASP A 231 15.42 -4.42 -6.42
N PRO A 232 14.73 -4.92 -7.46
CA PRO A 232 13.56 -5.78 -7.32
C PRO A 232 13.72 -6.99 -6.39
N ALA A 233 14.89 -7.62 -6.33
CA ALA A 233 15.13 -8.75 -5.42
C ALA A 233 15.45 -8.31 -3.97
N GLY A 234 15.28 -7.03 -3.64
CA GLY A 234 15.44 -6.50 -2.30
C GLY A 234 16.86 -6.56 -1.76
N LYS A 235 17.89 -6.76 -2.61
CA LYS A 235 19.29 -6.91 -2.17
C LYS A 235 20.00 -5.59 -1.87
N PHE A 236 19.73 -4.55 -2.67
CA PHE A 236 20.44 -3.27 -2.59
C PHE A 236 19.50 -2.07 -2.74
N MET A 237 19.84 -1.02 -2.01
CA MET A 237 19.37 0.34 -2.20
C MET A 237 20.56 1.21 -2.61
N VAL A 238 20.35 2.09 -3.59
CA VAL A 238 21.37 2.99 -4.11
C VAL A 238 20.86 4.42 -4.06
N PHE A 239 21.67 5.33 -3.52
CA PHE A 239 21.44 6.76 -3.60
C PHE A 239 22.40 7.37 -4.61
N VAL A 240 21.88 8.25 -5.47
CA VAL A 240 22.65 8.94 -6.49
C VAL A 240 22.35 10.43 -6.39
N ASN A 241 23.40 11.24 -6.23
CA ASN A 241 23.31 12.69 -6.21
C ASN A 241 23.53 13.24 -7.62
N TYR A 242 22.72 14.21 -8.05
CA TYR A 242 22.75 14.81 -9.39
C TYR A 242 22.75 16.35 -9.31
N ASP A 243 23.47 16.99 -10.24
CA ASP A 243 23.10 18.33 -10.73
C ASP A 243 22.20 18.21 -11.97
N LYS A 244 21.79 19.33 -12.56
CA LYS A 244 20.90 19.36 -13.74
C LYS A 244 21.36 18.48 -14.91
N THR A 245 22.66 18.27 -15.06
CA THR A 245 23.28 17.66 -16.25
C THR A 245 23.97 16.33 -15.98
N LYS A 246 24.51 16.11 -14.77
CA LYS A 246 25.38 14.98 -14.45
C LYS A 246 25.21 14.46 -13.03
N ARG A 247 25.65 13.21 -12.85
CA ARG A 247 25.84 12.54 -11.58
C ARG A 247 27.04 13.13 -10.83
N LEU A 248 26.88 13.36 -9.53
CA LEU A 248 27.89 13.92 -8.62
C LEU A 248 28.45 12.90 -7.63
N GLY A 249 27.66 11.89 -7.25
CA GLY A 249 28.05 10.89 -6.25
C GLY A 249 27.10 9.70 -6.23
N VAL A 250 27.59 8.56 -5.73
CA VAL A 250 26.80 7.34 -5.51
C VAL A 250 27.09 6.79 -4.11
N LYS A 251 26.07 6.32 -3.41
CA LYS A 251 26.15 5.52 -2.19
C LYS A 251 25.40 4.22 -2.42
N VAL A 252 25.99 3.09 -2.04
CA VAL A 252 25.38 1.77 -2.14
C VAL A 252 25.13 1.25 -0.73
N TYR A 253 23.95 0.68 -0.48
CA TYR A 253 23.60 0.04 0.79
C TYR A 253 23.04 -1.36 0.51
N PRO A 254 23.68 -2.43 1.02
CA PRO A 254 23.06 -3.74 1.04
C PRO A 254 21.90 -3.72 2.05
N LEU A 255 20.85 -4.49 1.76
CA LEU A 255 19.66 -4.61 2.59
C LEU A 255 19.67 -5.94 3.34
N ASN A 256 19.03 -5.97 4.52
CA ASN A 256 18.76 -7.20 5.26
C ASN A 256 17.44 -7.86 4.79
N ASP A 257 17.14 -9.07 5.29
CA ASP A 257 15.92 -9.83 4.96
C ASP A 257 14.60 -9.07 5.27
N LYS A 258 14.65 -8.04 6.11
CA LYS A 258 13.49 -7.19 6.43
C LYS A 258 13.31 -6.05 5.43
N GLY A 259 14.23 -5.86 4.47
CA GLY A 259 14.29 -4.72 3.56
C GLY A 259 14.75 -3.43 4.25
N GLU A 260 15.69 -3.52 5.19
CA GLU A 260 16.28 -2.38 5.92
C GLU A 260 17.75 -2.23 5.54
N ALA A 261 18.25 -0.99 5.46
CA ALA A 261 19.64 -0.71 5.13
C ALA A 261 20.60 -1.21 6.21
N ILE A 262 21.58 -2.01 5.82
CA ILE A 262 22.71 -2.36 6.69
C ILE A 262 23.59 -1.11 6.80
N ALA A 263 23.80 -0.63 8.03
CA ALA A 263 24.68 0.50 8.29
C ALA A 263 26.15 0.09 8.05
N GLU A 264 26.98 1.05 7.62
CA GLU A 264 28.41 0.82 7.32
C GLU A 264 29.17 0.22 8.52
N ALA A 265 28.91 0.71 9.74
CA ALA A 265 29.46 0.18 10.99
C ALA A 265 28.91 -1.21 11.39
N SER A 266 28.08 -1.84 10.56
CA SER A 266 27.53 -3.19 10.73
C SER A 266 27.80 -4.10 9.53
N MET A 267 28.58 -3.65 8.55
CA MET A 267 29.04 -4.48 7.43
C MET A 267 30.29 -5.28 7.82
N SER A 268 30.49 -6.45 7.22
CA SER A 268 31.80 -7.12 7.23
C SER A 268 32.82 -6.31 6.40
N ALA A 269 34.12 -6.58 6.59
CA ALA A 269 35.18 -5.91 5.82
C ALA A 269 35.06 -6.22 4.30
N GLU A 270 34.64 -7.43 3.95
CA GLU A 270 34.37 -7.89 2.60
C GLU A 270 33.16 -7.16 2.00
N GLN A 271 32.07 -7.06 2.78
CA GLN A 271 30.87 -6.32 2.37
C GLN A 271 31.17 -4.84 2.14
N ALA A 272 31.84 -4.17 3.08
CA ALA A 272 32.21 -2.76 2.96
C ALA A 272 33.12 -2.51 1.74
N LYS A 273 34.10 -3.39 1.49
CA LYS A 273 34.97 -3.32 0.31
C LYS A 273 34.19 -3.51 -1.00
N MET A 274 33.28 -4.48 -1.05
CA MET A 274 32.41 -4.73 -2.21
C MET A 274 31.50 -3.53 -2.48
N VAL A 275 30.84 -3.01 -1.45
CA VAL A 275 29.95 -1.84 -1.49
C VAL A 275 30.69 -0.58 -1.97
N TYR A 276 31.88 -0.30 -1.44
CA TYR A 276 32.72 0.81 -1.88
C TYR A 276 33.12 0.67 -3.36
N THR A 277 33.48 -0.53 -3.79
CA THR A 277 33.88 -0.80 -5.18
C THR A 277 32.69 -0.62 -6.14
N LEU A 278 31.50 -1.14 -5.77
CA LEU A 278 30.27 -0.92 -6.53
C LEU A 278 29.89 0.56 -6.61
N ALA A 279 30.01 1.32 -5.51
CA ALA A 279 29.73 2.75 -5.50
C ALA A 279 30.66 3.52 -6.46
N GLY A 280 31.95 3.18 -6.48
CA GLY A 280 32.92 3.78 -7.41
C GLY A 280 32.63 3.45 -8.88
N GLU A 281 32.33 2.19 -9.20
CA GLU A 281 32.05 1.76 -10.58
C GLU A 281 30.70 2.27 -11.09
N LEU A 282 29.66 2.34 -10.25
CA LEU A 282 28.39 3.01 -10.56
C LEU A 282 28.57 4.53 -10.71
N LEU A 283 29.42 5.16 -9.88
CA LEU A 283 29.74 6.58 -10.03
C LEU A 283 30.44 6.85 -11.37
N TYR A 284 31.33 5.97 -11.82
CA TYR A 284 32.02 6.11 -13.10
C TYR A 284 31.10 5.79 -14.29
N ARG A 285 30.47 4.60 -14.33
CA ARG A 285 29.78 4.07 -15.52
C ARG A 285 28.24 4.07 -15.46
N GLY A 286 27.64 4.34 -14.30
CA GLY A 286 26.20 4.22 -14.11
C GLY A 286 25.70 2.81 -14.40
N THR A 287 24.68 2.68 -15.26
CA THR A 287 24.12 1.37 -15.67
C THR A 287 25.10 0.47 -16.44
N ASN A 288 26.23 1.00 -16.89
CA ASN A 288 27.25 0.27 -17.65
C ASN A 288 28.41 -0.22 -16.76
N ALA A 289 28.18 -0.35 -15.45
CA ALA A 289 29.14 -0.88 -14.48
C ALA A 289 29.57 -2.32 -14.84
N VAL A 290 30.87 -2.60 -14.78
CA VAL A 290 31.42 -3.94 -15.03
C VAL A 290 31.15 -4.83 -13.81
N ALA A 291 30.74 -6.08 -14.06
CA ALA A 291 30.53 -7.07 -13.01
C ALA A 291 31.80 -7.29 -12.19
N LEU A 292 31.69 -7.19 -10.87
CA LEU A 292 32.79 -7.51 -9.96
C LEU A 292 32.91 -9.04 -9.85
N ASN A 293 34.13 -9.56 -10.07
CA ASN A 293 34.43 -10.99 -10.06
C ASN A 293 34.06 -11.64 -8.71
N GLY A 294 33.16 -12.63 -8.73
CA GLY A 294 32.60 -13.30 -7.55
C GLY A 294 31.45 -12.54 -6.86
N TYR A 295 30.97 -11.45 -7.46
CA TYR A 295 29.86 -10.60 -7.01
C TYR A 295 28.98 -10.18 -8.19
N GLU A 296 28.82 -11.03 -9.19
CA GLU A 296 28.10 -10.75 -10.44
C GLU A 296 26.61 -10.47 -10.18
N ALA A 297 25.99 -11.24 -9.28
CA ALA A 297 24.59 -11.07 -8.89
C ALA A 297 24.37 -9.78 -8.08
N GLU A 298 25.29 -9.46 -7.19
CA GLU A 298 25.30 -8.25 -6.38
C GLU A 298 25.51 -7.01 -7.25
N THR A 299 26.38 -7.11 -8.27
CA THR A 299 26.57 -6.05 -9.26
C THR A 299 25.31 -5.85 -10.11
N LYS A 300 24.66 -6.92 -10.59
CA LYS A 300 23.38 -6.84 -11.32
C LYS A 300 22.30 -6.14 -10.47
N ALA A 301 22.22 -6.48 -9.18
CA ALA A 301 21.28 -5.87 -8.26
C ALA A 301 21.58 -4.38 -8.00
N ALA A 302 22.84 -4.01 -7.73
CA ALA A 302 23.23 -2.62 -7.54
C ALA A 302 23.02 -1.77 -8.82
N VAL A 303 23.20 -2.35 -10.02
CA VAL A 303 22.86 -1.72 -11.31
C VAL A 303 21.35 -1.53 -11.50
N ASN A 304 20.51 -2.49 -11.08
CA ASN A 304 19.05 -2.31 -11.05
C ASN A 304 18.64 -1.15 -10.14
N ALA A 305 19.15 -1.13 -8.90
CA ALA A 305 18.87 -0.09 -7.93
C ALA A 305 19.34 1.29 -8.42
N PHE A 306 20.52 1.37 -9.03
CA PHE A 306 21.02 2.58 -9.68
C PHE A 306 20.08 3.03 -10.82
N ARG A 307 19.60 2.11 -11.66
CA ARG A 307 18.68 2.43 -12.77
C ARG A 307 17.34 2.98 -12.28
N ASP A 308 16.79 2.46 -11.17
CA ASP A 308 15.60 3.05 -10.54
C ASP A 308 15.89 4.48 -10.03
N ALA A 309 17.04 4.69 -9.37
CA ALA A 309 17.45 6.01 -8.89
C ALA A 309 17.59 7.03 -10.03
N GLU A 310 18.17 6.62 -11.16
CA GLU A 310 18.33 7.46 -12.35
C GLU A 310 16.97 7.79 -13.02
N LEU A 311 16.04 6.84 -13.06
CA LEU A 311 14.69 7.07 -13.59
C LEU A 311 13.82 7.90 -12.63
N ASN A 312 14.07 7.84 -11.33
CA ASN A 312 13.51 8.79 -10.35
C ASN A 312 14.09 10.21 -10.57
N ALA A 313 15.38 10.32 -10.91
CA ALA A 313 16.06 11.59 -11.13
C ALA A 313 15.73 12.30 -12.46
N LYS A 314 15.50 11.57 -13.55
CA LYS A 314 15.33 12.16 -14.90
C LYS A 314 14.11 13.07 -15.01
N VAL A 315 14.28 14.26 -15.60
CA VAL A 315 13.17 15.18 -15.92
C VAL A 315 12.33 14.60 -17.06
N ASN A 316 12.99 14.22 -18.16
CA ASN A 316 12.35 13.50 -19.25
C ASN A 316 12.41 11.98 -18.99
N ASN A 317 11.53 11.48 -18.11
CA ASN A 317 11.35 10.05 -17.90
C ASN A 317 10.30 9.51 -18.89
N THR A 318 10.80 8.87 -19.96
CA THR A 318 10.04 8.32 -21.08
C THR A 318 9.50 6.90 -20.83
N VAL A 319 9.47 6.41 -19.59
CA VAL A 319 8.81 5.15 -19.24
C VAL A 319 7.34 5.23 -19.66
N GLU A 320 6.86 4.26 -20.43
CA GLU A 320 5.49 4.23 -20.98
C GLU A 320 4.42 3.90 -19.92
N TYR A 321 4.83 3.30 -18.80
CA TYR A 321 3.98 2.81 -17.74
C TYR A 321 3.85 3.79 -16.55
N VAL A 322 2.74 3.70 -15.84
CA VAL A 322 2.48 4.38 -14.55
C VAL A 322 2.88 3.43 -13.42
N ASP A 323 3.57 3.95 -12.39
CA ASP A 323 3.90 3.15 -11.19
C ASP A 323 2.63 2.82 -10.40
N GLY A 324 2.44 1.55 -10.04
CA GLY A 324 1.25 1.11 -9.32
C GLY A 324 1.10 -0.41 -9.17
N VAL A 325 -0.02 -0.81 -8.58
CA VAL A 325 -0.46 -2.20 -8.45
C VAL A 325 -1.54 -2.47 -9.50
N TYR A 326 -1.37 -3.54 -10.27
CA TYR A 326 -2.28 -3.93 -11.35
C TYR A 326 -2.66 -5.41 -11.20
N SER A 327 -3.85 -5.78 -11.66
CA SER A 327 -4.29 -7.18 -11.66
C SER A 327 -4.99 -7.52 -12.99
N ALA A 328 -4.57 -8.62 -13.59
CA ALA A 328 -5.11 -9.11 -14.86
C ALA A 328 -5.14 -10.63 -14.95
N TYR A 329 -5.92 -11.10 -15.91
CA TYR A 329 -6.28 -12.50 -16.10
C TYR A 329 -5.57 -13.08 -17.33
N GLY A 330 -5.13 -14.33 -17.22
CA GLY A 330 -4.52 -15.10 -18.29
C GLY A 330 -5.53 -15.64 -19.31
N SER A 331 -5.18 -16.72 -19.99
CA SER A 331 -6.11 -17.39 -20.93
C SER A 331 -7.09 -18.27 -20.17
N ALA A 332 -8.38 -18.14 -20.53
CA ALA A 332 -9.47 -18.71 -19.77
C ALA A 332 -10.04 -20.00 -20.39
N ARG A 333 -10.46 -20.93 -19.53
CA ARG A 333 -10.90 -22.30 -19.87
C ARG A 333 -11.99 -22.79 -18.93
N ASP A 334 -12.62 -23.92 -19.25
CA ASP A 334 -13.66 -24.53 -18.41
C ASP A 334 -13.12 -24.98 -17.03
N LYS A 335 -11.81 -25.16 -16.90
CA LYS A 335 -11.10 -25.41 -15.62
C LYS A 335 -10.73 -24.12 -14.88
N GLY A 336 -11.30 -22.97 -15.24
CA GLY A 336 -11.00 -21.66 -14.67
C GLY A 336 -9.89 -20.91 -15.42
N VAL A 337 -9.09 -20.15 -14.68
CA VAL A 337 -8.10 -19.24 -15.25
C VAL A 337 -6.91 -19.05 -14.30
N GLU A 338 -5.86 -18.41 -14.78
CA GLU A 338 -4.73 -17.92 -14.01
C GLU A 338 -4.83 -16.39 -13.83
N ARG A 339 -4.36 -15.85 -12.70
CA ARG A 339 -4.32 -14.40 -12.44
C ARG A 339 -2.93 -13.99 -11.98
N ALA A 340 -2.50 -12.80 -12.36
CA ALA A 340 -1.33 -12.15 -11.79
C ALA A 340 -1.76 -10.82 -11.14
N ASP A 341 -1.38 -10.64 -9.87
CA ASP A 341 -1.28 -9.30 -9.28
C ASP A 341 0.18 -8.87 -9.40
N VAL A 342 0.42 -7.70 -9.99
CA VAL A 342 1.78 -7.20 -10.27
C VAL A 342 1.99 -5.83 -9.64
N VAL A 343 3.24 -5.53 -9.33
CA VAL A 343 3.67 -4.16 -9.00
C VAL A 343 4.65 -3.70 -10.06
N ILE A 344 4.34 -2.58 -10.70
CA ILE A 344 5.16 -1.96 -11.74
C ILE A 344 5.75 -0.67 -11.19
N ARG A 345 7.06 -0.47 -11.39
CA ARG A 345 7.82 0.72 -10.98
C ARG A 345 8.85 1.06 -12.05
N ASN A 346 8.85 2.31 -12.51
CA ASN A 346 9.74 2.81 -13.58
C ASN A 346 9.79 1.88 -14.82
N GLY A 347 8.66 1.26 -15.16
CA GLY A 347 8.52 0.36 -16.30
C GLY A 347 9.16 -1.02 -16.12
N LYS A 348 9.48 -1.41 -14.88
CA LYS A 348 9.86 -2.79 -14.53
C LYS A 348 8.80 -3.43 -13.63
N LEU A 349 8.67 -4.74 -13.76
CA LEU A 349 8.04 -5.61 -12.77
C LEU A 349 8.95 -5.68 -11.54
N VAL A 350 8.41 -5.35 -10.37
CA VAL A 350 9.18 -5.33 -9.11
C VAL A 350 8.62 -6.23 -8.01
N ASP A 351 7.36 -6.66 -8.15
CA ASP A 351 6.75 -7.74 -7.37
C ASP A 351 5.66 -8.40 -8.23
N VAL A 352 5.40 -9.69 -8.02
CA VAL A 352 4.34 -10.45 -8.69
C VAL A 352 3.84 -11.61 -7.84
N LYS A 353 2.51 -11.69 -7.70
CA LYS A 353 1.83 -12.79 -7.04
C LYS A 353 0.90 -13.50 -8.02
N LEU A 354 1.17 -14.78 -8.23
CA LEU A 354 0.50 -15.63 -9.22
C LEU A 354 -0.55 -16.52 -8.55
N TYR A 355 -1.75 -16.62 -9.15
CA TYR A 355 -2.89 -17.38 -8.62
C TYR A 355 -3.42 -18.37 -9.66
N ARG A 356 -4.07 -19.44 -9.18
CA ARG A 356 -4.79 -20.40 -10.02
C ARG A 356 -6.24 -20.49 -9.56
N LEU A 357 -7.15 -19.90 -10.32
CA LEU A 357 -8.56 -19.79 -9.95
C LEU A 357 -9.37 -20.96 -10.51
N GLY A 358 -10.28 -21.52 -9.72
CA GLY A 358 -11.15 -22.62 -10.16
C GLY A 358 -12.11 -22.23 -11.29
N ALA A 359 -12.92 -23.20 -11.74
CA ALA A 359 -14.00 -22.93 -12.71
C ALA A 359 -14.98 -21.83 -12.23
N ASN A 360 -15.17 -21.72 -10.92
CA ASN A 360 -15.93 -20.67 -10.23
C ASN A 360 -15.17 -19.33 -10.07
N LEU A 361 -13.94 -19.23 -10.61
CA LEU A 361 -13.05 -18.07 -10.56
C LEU A 361 -12.66 -17.60 -9.14
N ILE A 362 -12.75 -18.50 -8.15
CA ILE A 362 -12.20 -18.34 -6.79
C ILE A 362 -10.81 -18.97 -6.73
N ASP A 363 -9.87 -18.37 -6.00
CA ASP A 363 -8.51 -18.92 -5.86
C ASP A 363 -8.50 -20.30 -5.20
N ARG A 364 -7.68 -21.19 -5.76
CA ARG A 364 -7.47 -22.54 -5.24
C ARG A 364 -6.34 -22.61 -4.23
N GLY A 365 -5.36 -21.70 -4.27
CA GLY A 365 -4.16 -21.75 -3.45
C GLY A 365 -3.52 -23.15 -3.42
N ALA A 366 -3.24 -23.67 -2.23
CA ALA A 366 -2.68 -25.02 -2.02
C ALA A 366 -3.59 -26.19 -2.48
N SER A 367 -4.84 -25.92 -2.86
CA SER A 367 -5.77 -26.92 -3.42
C SER A 367 -5.84 -26.92 -4.96
N ALA A 368 -4.92 -26.23 -5.63
CA ALA A 368 -4.67 -26.38 -7.06
C ALA A 368 -3.94 -27.71 -7.37
N TYR A 369 -3.71 -28.00 -8.65
CA TYR A 369 -2.91 -29.15 -9.07
C TYR A 369 -1.48 -29.05 -8.50
N ALA A 370 -0.95 -30.15 -7.96
CA ALA A 370 0.29 -30.15 -7.18
C ALA A 370 1.49 -29.53 -7.92
N ASP A 371 1.62 -29.78 -9.22
CA ASP A 371 2.73 -29.25 -10.02
C ASP A 371 2.54 -27.77 -10.41
N VAL A 372 1.29 -27.29 -10.47
CA VAL A 372 0.99 -25.84 -10.56
C VAL A 372 1.35 -25.13 -9.25
N VAL A 373 1.09 -25.75 -8.09
CA VAL A 373 1.53 -25.22 -6.78
C VAL A 373 3.05 -25.15 -6.70
N LYS A 374 3.77 -26.20 -7.12
CA LYS A 374 5.26 -26.20 -7.19
C LYS A 374 5.80 -25.19 -8.18
N GLY A 375 5.18 -25.04 -9.36
CA GLY A 375 5.66 -24.20 -10.44
C GLY A 375 5.43 -22.69 -10.24
N ASN A 376 4.61 -22.31 -9.28
CA ASN A 376 4.28 -20.92 -8.96
C ASN A 376 5.55 -20.09 -8.61
N ALA A 377 6.33 -20.53 -7.63
CA ALA A 377 7.52 -19.78 -7.19
C ALA A 377 8.63 -19.70 -8.26
N PRO A 378 9.01 -20.79 -8.97
CA PRO A 378 9.94 -20.69 -10.10
C PRO A 378 9.48 -19.76 -11.23
N MET A 379 8.17 -19.64 -11.46
CA MET A 379 7.63 -18.69 -12.44
C MET A 379 7.75 -17.24 -11.95
N VAL A 380 7.46 -16.98 -10.66
CA VAL A 380 7.71 -15.67 -10.02
C VAL A 380 9.19 -15.28 -10.16
N GLU A 381 10.11 -16.20 -9.87
CA GLU A 381 11.56 -15.96 -10.01
C GLU A 381 11.95 -15.63 -11.47
N LYS A 382 11.46 -16.38 -12.47
CA LYS A 382 11.71 -16.07 -13.90
C LYS A 382 11.20 -14.67 -14.28
N LEU A 383 9.96 -14.33 -13.91
CA LEU A 383 9.34 -13.05 -14.23
C LEU A 383 10.08 -11.86 -13.60
N LEU A 384 10.47 -11.97 -12.32
CA LEU A 384 11.23 -10.92 -11.63
C LEU A 384 12.67 -10.82 -12.15
N ALA A 385 13.31 -11.93 -12.54
CA ALA A 385 14.65 -11.93 -13.12
C ALA A 385 14.72 -11.29 -14.52
N ASN A 386 13.63 -11.39 -15.28
CA ASN A 386 13.37 -10.70 -16.54
C ASN A 386 12.98 -9.22 -16.31
N GLY A 387 12.22 -8.94 -15.24
CA GLY A 387 11.75 -7.59 -14.88
C GLY A 387 10.57 -7.10 -15.72
N SER A 388 9.88 -8.03 -16.39
CA SER A 388 8.66 -7.82 -17.19
C SER A 388 8.01 -9.19 -17.48
N TYR A 389 6.91 -9.21 -18.24
CA TYR A 389 6.50 -10.42 -18.97
C TYR A 389 7.60 -10.85 -19.97
N ILE A 390 7.68 -12.15 -20.24
CA ILE A 390 8.62 -12.72 -21.20
C ILE A 390 8.01 -12.55 -22.60
N ALA A 391 8.64 -11.71 -23.43
CA ALA A 391 8.20 -11.48 -24.80
C ALA A 391 8.61 -12.65 -25.71
N ASN A 392 7.70 -13.11 -26.57
CA ASN A 392 7.86 -14.32 -27.41
C ASN A 392 8.07 -15.61 -26.59
N PHE A 393 7.37 -15.75 -25.46
CA PHE A 393 7.41 -16.90 -24.54
C PHE A 393 7.35 -18.25 -25.26
N ASP A 394 8.37 -19.10 -25.06
CA ASP A 394 8.44 -20.45 -25.61
C ASP A 394 8.02 -21.47 -24.54
N GLU A 395 6.93 -22.22 -24.79
CA GLU A 395 6.41 -23.23 -23.85
C GLU A 395 7.41 -24.36 -23.52
N SER A 396 8.44 -24.57 -24.34
CA SER A 396 9.48 -25.58 -24.13
C SER A 396 10.68 -25.10 -23.30
N VAL A 397 10.86 -23.78 -23.13
CA VAL A 397 12.03 -23.17 -22.46
C VAL A 397 11.61 -22.27 -21.28
N ASP A 398 10.62 -21.42 -21.48
CA ASP A 398 10.19 -20.40 -20.51
C ASP A 398 9.18 -20.95 -19.49
N ALA A 399 8.39 -21.94 -19.88
CA ALA A 399 7.43 -22.55 -18.98
C ALA A 399 8.07 -23.41 -17.88
N ILE A 400 7.30 -23.70 -16.83
CA ILE A 400 7.71 -24.62 -15.76
C ILE A 400 7.14 -26.01 -16.04
N SER A 401 8.00 -27.03 -16.04
CA SER A 401 7.61 -28.43 -16.30
C SER A 401 6.53 -28.91 -15.32
N GLY A 402 5.49 -29.57 -15.83
CA GLY A 402 4.29 -29.95 -15.09
C GLY A 402 3.26 -28.82 -14.89
N ALA A 403 3.60 -27.59 -15.26
CA ALA A 403 2.73 -26.40 -15.15
C ALA A 403 2.73 -25.54 -16.43
N THR A 404 2.99 -26.14 -17.60
CA THR A 404 3.27 -25.44 -18.86
C THR A 404 2.19 -24.41 -19.23
N GLU A 405 0.96 -24.86 -19.37
CA GLU A 405 -0.22 -24.05 -19.71
C GLU A 405 -0.48 -22.93 -18.69
N SER A 406 -0.31 -23.21 -17.39
CA SER A 406 -0.41 -22.19 -16.33
C SER A 406 0.74 -21.19 -16.38
N SER A 407 1.94 -21.58 -16.82
CA SER A 407 3.09 -20.68 -16.98
C SER A 407 2.85 -19.70 -18.13
N HIS A 408 2.38 -20.18 -19.29
CA HIS A 408 1.97 -19.33 -20.41
C HIS A 408 0.84 -18.37 -19.99
N SER A 409 -0.19 -18.90 -19.32
CA SER A 409 -1.34 -18.13 -18.84
C SER A 409 -0.95 -17.08 -17.78
N TRP A 410 0.00 -17.38 -16.89
CA TRP A 410 0.59 -16.39 -15.97
C TRP A 410 1.42 -15.32 -16.69
N ASN A 411 2.19 -15.69 -17.74
CA ASN A 411 2.94 -14.72 -18.54
C ASN A 411 2.01 -13.72 -19.24
N LEU A 412 0.95 -14.22 -19.88
CA LEU A 412 -0.11 -13.41 -20.49
C LEU A 412 -0.85 -12.53 -19.46
N ALA A 413 -1.05 -13.02 -18.23
CA ALA A 413 -1.63 -12.23 -17.15
C ALA A 413 -0.71 -11.06 -16.74
N VAL A 414 0.63 -11.24 -16.75
CA VAL A 414 1.58 -10.14 -16.51
C VAL A 414 1.61 -9.16 -17.69
N GLU A 415 1.65 -9.65 -18.93
CA GLU A 415 1.61 -8.84 -20.15
C GLU A 415 0.39 -7.91 -20.18
N ARG A 416 -0.81 -8.47 -20.00
CA ARG A 416 -2.07 -7.72 -19.88
C ARG A 416 -2.05 -6.73 -18.72
N ALA A 417 -1.35 -7.01 -17.62
CA ALA A 417 -1.21 -6.07 -16.51
C ALA A 417 -0.24 -4.90 -16.81
N PHE A 418 0.78 -5.11 -17.65
CA PHE A 418 1.58 -4.02 -18.22
C PHE A 418 0.74 -3.15 -19.17
N GLU A 419 -0.12 -3.74 -20.01
CA GLU A 419 -1.07 -2.96 -20.82
C GLU A 419 -2.00 -2.07 -19.97
N LYS A 420 -2.51 -2.56 -18.83
CA LYS A 420 -3.30 -1.74 -17.87
C LYS A 420 -2.51 -0.55 -17.29
N ALA A 421 -1.18 -0.64 -17.28
CA ALA A 421 -0.31 0.37 -16.70
C ALA A 421 0.11 1.46 -17.71
N LEU A 422 -0.21 1.35 -19.00
CA LEU A 422 0.17 2.33 -20.02
C LEU A 422 -0.38 3.74 -19.73
N LYS A 423 0.50 4.75 -19.74
CA LYS A 423 0.17 6.19 -19.64
C LYS A 423 -0.75 6.65 -20.78
N VAL A 424 -0.54 6.08 -21.97
CA VAL A 424 -1.36 6.29 -23.16
C VAL A 424 -1.94 4.92 -23.53
N PRO A 425 -3.19 4.61 -23.15
CA PRO A 425 -3.78 3.30 -23.43
C PRO A 425 -3.94 3.05 -24.93
N ASN A 426 -3.83 1.78 -25.34
CA ASN A 426 -3.92 1.30 -26.75
C ASN A 426 -5.28 1.54 -27.44
N GLY A 427 -6.19 2.34 -26.88
CA GLY A 427 -7.56 2.57 -27.37
C GLY A 427 -8.53 1.42 -27.09
N ASN A 428 -8.07 0.17 -27.16
CA ASN A 428 -8.86 -1.04 -26.88
C ASN A 428 -9.53 -1.00 -25.49
N LYS A 429 -10.78 -1.45 -25.44
CA LYS A 429 -11.59 -1.62 -24.23
C LYS A 429 -11.36 -2.98 -23.56
N TYR A 430 -11.04 -4.00 -24.35
CA TYR A 430 -10.82 -5.38 -23.91
C TYR A 430 -9.50 -5.94 -24.45
N PHE A 431 -8.94 -6.91 -23.75
CA PHE A 431 -7.88 -7.76 -24.29
C PHE A 431 -8.45 -8.76 -25.29
N ASP A 432 -7.75 -8.97 -26.41
CA ASP A 432 -8.04 -10.05 -27.35
C ASP A 432 -7.73 -11.43 -26.72
N GLY A 433 -8.40 -12.47 -27.21
CA GLY A 433 -8.29 -13.85 -26.72
C GLY A 433 -9.44 -14.28 -25.81
N ASN A 434 -9.25 -15.36 -25.05
CA ASN A 434 -10.30 -15.96 -24.22
C ASN A 434 -10.37 -15.29 -22.83
N ALA A 435 -11.59 -15.06 -22.33
CA ALA A 435 -11.87 -14.62 -20.97
C ALA A 435 -13.02 -15.42 -20.34
N ALA A 436 -13.02 -15.53 -19.00
CA ALA A 436 -14.05 -16.22 -18.23
C ALA A 436 -14.78 -15.25 -17.30
N GLY A 437 -16.04 -15.53 -17.03
CA GLY A 437 -16.82 -14.89 -15.98
C GLY A 437 -17.85 -15.83 -15.36
N VAL A 438 -18.21 -15.59 -14.11
CA VAL A 438 -19.07 -16.42 -13.28
C VAL A 438 -20.00 -15.52 -12.48
N ASP A 439 -21.28 -15.87 -12.40
CA ASP A 439 -22.24 -15.10 -11.62
C ASP A 439 -21.96 -15.21 -10.11
N ASN A 440 -22.36 -14.21 -9.34
CA ASN A 440 -22.15 -14.14 -7.89
C ASN A 440 -22.91 -15.19 -7.05
N ARG A 441 -23.53 -16.20 -7.69
CA ARG A 441 -24.08 -17.39 -7.03
C ARG A 441 -23.48 -18.70 -7.58
N SER A 442 -22.44 -18.63 -8.41
CA SER A 442 -21.78 -19.78 -9.05
C SER A 442 -22.76 -20.79 -9.66
N ARG A 443 -23.68 -20.29 -10.49
CA ARG A 443 -24.69 -21.06 -11.25
C ARG A 443 -24.30 -21.24 -12.70
N VAL A 444 -23.61 -20.25 -13.27
CA VAL A 444 -23.16 -20.23 -14.65
C VAL A 444 -21.72 -19.76 -14.75
N LEU A 445 -20.89 -20.52 -15.47
CA LEU A 445 -19.63 -20.05 -16.06
C LEU A 445 -19.88 -19.68 -17.52
N VAL A 446 -19.45 -18.49 -17.90
CA VAL A 446 -19.37 -18.02 -19.28
C VAL A 446 -17.90 -17.95 -19.68
N LEU A 447 -17.57 -18.54 -20.84
CA LEU A 447 -16.35 -18.21 -21.58
C LEU A 447 -16.73 -17.32 -22.76
N VAL A 448 -15.94 -16.30 -23.04
CA VAL A 448 -16.02 -15.48 -24.26
C VAL A 448 -14.69 -15.50 -24.99
N ASP A 449 -14.76 -15.57 -26.32
CA ASP A 449 -13.63 -15.30 -27.20
C ASP A 449 -13.80 -13.84 -27.68
N ILE A 450 -12.77 -13.01 -27.51
CA ILE A 450 -12.79 -11.59 -27.86
C ILE A 450 -11.77 -11.31 -28.96
N SER A 451 -12.15 -10.52 -29.96
CA SER A 451 -11.17 -9.87 -30.84
C SER A 451 -11.64 -8.49 -31.32
N ALA A 452 -10.73 -7.51 -31.35
CA ALA A 452 -10.97 -6.13 -31.75
C ALA A 452 -12.22 -5.52 -31.05
N ASP A 453 -12.21 -5.57 -29.72
CA ASP A 453 -13.28 -5.12 -28.80
C ASP A 453 -14.65 -5.80 -28.95
N LYS A 454 -14.74 -6.89 -29.72
CA LYS A 454 -15.99 -7.64 -29.96
C LYS A 454 -15.90 -9.05 -29.41
N VAL A 455 -16.95 -9.51 -28.77
CA VAL A 455 -17.15 -10.95 -28.51
C VAL A 455 -17.43 -11.62 -29.86
N THR A 456 -16.63 -12.61 -30.22
CA THR A 456 -16.78 -13.40 -31.45
C THR A 456 -17.46 -14.75 -31.19
N LYS A 457 -17.45 -15.21 -29.93
CA LYS A 457 -18.08 -16.45 -29.48
C LYS A 457 -18.35 -16.40 -27.98
N THR A 458 -19.41 -17.05 -27.54
CA THR A 458 -19.74 -17.31 -26.13
C THR A 458 -19.95 -18.82 -25.93
N VAL A 459 -19.49 -19.36 -24.80
CA VAL A 459 -19.78 -20.74 -24.36
C VAL A 459 -20.27 -20.71 -22.92
N ILE A 460 -21.35 -21.43 -22.61
CA ILE A 460 -22.01 -21.42 -21.31
C ILE A 460 -21.92 -22.81 -20.67
N TYR A 461 -21.48 -22.86 -19.42
CA TYR A 461 -21.46 -24.05 -18.57
C TYR A 461 -22.34 -23.81 -17.34
N LEU A 462 -23.18 -24.79 -16.98
CA LEU A 462 -24.00 -24.73 -15.78
C LEU A 462 -23.29 -25.42 -14.61
N PHE A 463 -23.40 -24.88 -13.40
CA PHE A 463 -22.94 -25.52 -12.18
C PHE A 463 -24.05 -26.35 -11.52
N GLY A 464 -23.68 -27.47 -10.92
CA GLY A 464 -24.53 -28.26 -10.04
C GLY A 464 -24.49 -27.78 -8.60
N GLU A 465 -25.35 -28.34 -7.74
CA GLU A 465 -25.42 -28.02 -6.31
C GLU A 465 -24.12 -28.36 -5.54
N ASP A 466 -23.26 -29.20 -6.12
CA ASP A 466 -21.94 -29.57 -5.59
C ASP A 466 -20.82 -28.58 -5.98
N GLY A 467 -21.17 -27.46 -6.63
CA GLY A 467 -20.24 -26.42 -7.08
C GLY A 467 -19.36 -26.80 -8.27
N LYS A 468 -19.65 -27.90 -8.98
CA LYS A 468 -18.91 -28.34 -10.18
C LYS A 468 -19.72 -28.11 -11.44
N ILE A 469 -19.04 -27.99 -12.59
CA ILE A 469 -19.69 -27.92 -13.89
C ILE A 469 -20.45 -29.23 -14.15
N ILE A 470 -21.72 -29.11 -14.50
CA ILE A 470 -22.54 -30.22 -15.01
C ILE A 470 -22.02 -30.56 -16.41
N LYS A 471 -21.64 -31.83 -16.62
CA LYS A 471 -21.26 -32.32 -17.95
C LYS A 471 -22.45 -32.27 -18.91
N ASP A 472 -22.18 -32.08 -20.21
CA ASP A 472 -23.25 -32.03 -21.23
C ASP A 472 -24.11 -33.30 -21.28
N GLU A 473 -23.52 -34.49 -21.07
CA GLU A 473 -24.26 -35.76 -20.99
C GLU A 473 -25.29 -35.81 -19.85
N ASN A 474 -25.16 -34.93 -18.85
CA ASN A 474 -26.02 -34.84 -17.66
C ASN A 474 -26.96 -33.62 -17.71
N LEU A 475 -26.88 -32.77 -18.74
CA LEU A 475 -27.83 -31.66 -18.93
C LEU A 475 -29.16 -32.18 -19.46
N THR A 476 -30.27 -31.65 -18.93
CA THR A 476 -31.60 -31.87 -19.51
C THR A 476 -31.70 -31.16 -20.87
N GLU A 477 -32.55 -31.67 -21.77
CA GLU A 477 -32.75 -31.07 -23.10
C GLU A 477 -33.21 -29.60 -23.02
N GLY A 478 -33.99 -29.23 -22.00
CA GLY A 478 -34.37 -27.84 -21.73
C GLY A 478 -33.18 -26.95 -21.34
N GLN A 479 -32.23 -27.48 -20.56
CA GLN A 479 -30.98 -26.77 -20.24
C GLN A 479 -30.08 -26.65 -21.46
N LYS A 480 -29.94 -27.70 -22.29
CA LYS A 480 -29.16 -27.65 -23.54
C LYS A 480 -29.71 -26.60 -24.50
N ALA A 481 -31.02 -26.59 -24.72
CA ALA A 481 -31.69 -25.61 -25.57
C ALA A 481 -31.51 -24.17 -25.07
N ALA A 482 -31.58 -23.96 -23.74
CA ALA A 482 -31.35 -22.65 -23.14
C ALA A 482 -29.87 -22.21 -23.22
N VAL A 483 -28.92 -23.12 -22.94
CA VAL A 483 -27.48 -22.91 -23.12
C VAL A 483 -27.16 -22.51 -24.56
N ALA A 484 -27.75 -23.19 -25.55
CA ALA A 484 -27.58 -22.85 -26.96
C ALA A 484 -28.14 -21.45 -27.31
N LYS A 485 -29.41 -21.16 -27.00
CA LYS A 485 -30.03 -19.84 -27.30
C LYS A 485 -29.31 -18.70 -26.58
N LEU A 486 -28.88 -18.90 -25.33
CA LEU A 486 -28.13 -17.89 -24.58
C LEU A 486 -26.71 -17.71 -25.12
N SER A 487 -26.03 -18.76 -25.60
CA SER A 487 -24.68 -18.64 -26.17
C SER A 487 -24.69 -17.88 -27.50
N GLU A 488 -25.65 -18.17 -28.38
CA GLU A 488 -25.87 -17.40 -29.62
C GLU A 488 -26.21 -15.94 -29.30
N GLY A 489 -27.22 -15.72 -28.43
CA GLY A 489 -27.67 -14.39 -28.04
C GLY A 489 -26.57 -13.54 -27.41
N LEU A 490 -25.83 -14.05 -26.43
CA LEU A 490 -24.75 -13.31 -25.77
C LEU A 490 -23.62 -12.94 -26.74
N THR A 491 -23.35 -13.78 -27.74
CA THR A 491 -22.37 -13.49 -28.79
C THR A 491 -22.81 -12.33 -29.69
N LYS A 492 -24.10 -12.28 -30.04
CA LYS A 492 -24.67 -11.35 -31.02
C LYS A 492 -25.15 -10.03 -30.41
N ASP A 493 -25.89 -10.12 -29.31
CA ASP A 493 -26.63 -9.02 -28.67
C ASP A 493 -26.04 -8.64 -27.29
N GLY A 494 -25.09 -9.43 -26.78
CA GLY A 494 -24.44 -9.20 -25.48
C GLY A 494 -25.45 -9.14 -24.34
N ALA A 495 -25.29 -8.17 -23.44
CA ALA A 495 -26.21 -7.97 -22.32
C ALA A 495 -27.69 -7.74 -22.72
N LYS A 496 -27.99 -7.41 -23.99
CA LYS A 496 -29.35 -7.21 -24.50
C LYS A 496 -30.11 -8.51 -24.79
N THR A 497 -29.42 -9.65 -24.89
CA THR A 497 -29.97 -11.02 -25.12
C THR A 497 -31.32 -11.25 -24.45
N GLU A 498 -32.29 -11.84 -25.14
CA GLU A 498 -33.58 -12.16 -24.54
C GLU A 498 -33.47 -13.16 -23.37
N ILE A 499 -34.39 -13.07 -22.42
CA ILE A 499 -34.55 -14.09 -21.39
C ILE A 499 -35.22 -15.33 -22.02
N VAL A 500 -34.71 -16.52 -21.73
CA VAL A 500 -35.34 -17.78 -22.15
C VAL A 500 -36.47 -18.10 -21.16
N MET A 501 -37.71 -18.12 -21.66
CA MET A 501 -38.89 -18.44 -20.86
C MET A 501 -38.79 -19.84 -20.23
N GLY A 502 -39.14 -19.95 -18.95
CA GLY A 502 -38.96 -21.16 -18.14
C GLY A 502 -37.51 -21.44 -17.72
N GLN A 503 -36.58 -20.54 -18.06
CA GLN A 503 -35.14 -20.59 -17.74
C GLN A 503 -34.62 -19.19 -17.34
N GLU A 504 -35.48 -18.40 -16.68
CA GLU A 504 -35.23 -17.01 -16.29
C GLU A 504 -34.00 -16.89 -15.39
N VAL A 505 -33.87 -17.81 -14.42
CA VAL A 505 -32.77 -17.85 -13.46
C VAL A 505 -31.42 -18.09 -14.14
N VAL A 506 -31.38 -19.02 -15.10
CA VAL A 506 -30.17 -19.32 -15.90
C VAL A 506 -29.85 -18.16 -16.84
N SER A 507 -30.87 -17.56 -17.45
CA SER A 507 -30.71 -16.40 -18.33
C SER A 507 -30.11 -15.18 -17.59
N MET A 508 -30.58 -14.90 -16.38
CA MET A 508 -30.03 -13.83 -15.55
C MET A 508 -28.59 -14.12 -15.08
N ALA A 509 -28.31 -15.36 -14.68
CA ALA A 509 -26.97 -15.78 -14.27
C ALA A 509 -25.98 -15.71 -15.46
N ALA A 510 -26.36 -16.17 -16.65
CA ALA A 510 -25.54 -16.08 -17.85
C ALA A 510 -25.22 -14.63 -18.24
N LYS A 511 -26.19 -13.69 -18.10
CA LYS A 511 -25.92 -12.25 -18.29
C LYS A 511 -24.94 -11.68 -17.27
N ALA A 512 -25.06 -12.06 -15.99
CA ALA A 512 -24.16 -11.60 -14.94
C ALA A 512 -22.73 -12.15 -15.15
N ALA A 513 -22.61 -13.44 -15.44
CA ALA A 513 -21.36 -14.10 -15.79
C ALA A 513 -20.70 -13.50 -17.05
N PHE A 514 -21.49 -13.15 -18.08
CA PHE A 514 -20.99 -12.46 -19.27
C PHE A 514 -20.49 -11.04 -18.98
N ALA A 515 -21.23 -10.26 -18.17
CA ALA A 515 -20.79 -8.93 -17.76
C ALA A 515 -19.47 -8.98 -16.95
N ASP A 516 -19.34 -9.95 -16.06
CA ASP A 516 -18.12 -10.24 -15.33
C ASP A 516 -16.98 -10.74 -16.24
N ALA A 517 -17.25 -11.56 -17.25
CA ALA A 517 -16.24 -11.98 -18.23
C ALA A 517 -15.62 -10.78 -18.97
N LEU A 518 -16.46 -9.81 -19.33
CA LEU A 518 -16.00 -8.54 -19.91
C LEU A 518 -15.25 -7.64 -18.92
N LEU A 519 -15.47 -7.76 -17.60
CA LEU A 519 -14.66 -7.07 -16.59
C LEU A 519 -13.29 -7.76 -16.42
N ASN A 520 -13.23 -9.09 -16.40
CA ASN A 520 -11.97 -9.83 -16.35
C ASN A 520 -11.11 -9.57 -17.62
N ALA A 521 -11.76 -9.34 -18.77
CA ALA A 521 -11.12 -8.93 -20.03
C ALA A 521 -10.81 -7.44 -20.16
N SER A 522 -11.20 -6.58 -19.22
CA SER A 522 -11.09 -5.12 -19.32
C SER A 522 -9.63 -4.65 -19.33
N THR A 523 -9.26 -3.81 -20.31
CA THR A 523 -7.97 -3.07 -20.33
C THR A 523 -7.87 -2.05 -19.20
N LYS A 524 -8.99 -1.68 -18.58
CA LYS A 524 -9.03 -0.77 -17.42
C LYS A 524 -8.91 -1.56 -16.12
N GLN A 525 -8.13 -1.01 -15.19
CA GLN A 525 -7.97 -1.53 -13.83
C GLN A 525 -9.22 -1.26 -12.98
N SER A 526 -9.60 -2.23 -12.15
CA SER A 526 -10.62 -2.08 -11.09
C SER A 526 -10.09 -1.17 -9.97
N ASN A 527 -10.95 -0.35 -9.36
CA ASN A 527 -10.60 0.45 -8.18
C ASN A 527 -10.24 -0.42 -6.95
N TYR A 528 -10.64 -1.70 -6.97
CA TYR A 528 -10.41 -2.68 -5.90
C TYR A 528 -9.53 -3.83 -6.39
N LYS A 529 -8.66 -4.30 -5.50
CA LYS A 529 -7.89 -5.54 -5.54
C LYS A 529 -8.84 -6.73 -5.48
N ASP A 530 -8.53 -7.80 -6.21
CA ASP A 530 -9.37 -8.99 -6.26
C ASP A 530 -8.85 -10.07 -5.29
N GLY A 531 -9.74 -10.71 -4.54
CA GLY A 531 -9.35 -11.74 -3.57
C GLY A 531 -10.25 -11.79 -2.34
N LEU A 532 -9.79 -12.48 -1.30
CA LEU A 532 -10.47 -12.66 -0.03
C LEU A 532 -10.02 -11.59 0.98
N PHE A 533 -10.99 -10.86 1.54
CA PHE A 533 -10.77 -9.80 2.52
C PHE A 533 -11.54 -10.11 3.81
N THR A 534 -10.80 -10.28 4.91
CA THR A 534 -11.39 -10.41 6.27
C THR A 534 -11.55 -9.03 6.90
N ALA A 535 -12.75 -8.77 7.43
CA ALA A 535 -13.05 -7.56 8.20
C ALA A 535 -14.09 -7.81 9.29
N TYR A 536 -14.19 -6.86 10.22
CA TYR A 536 -15.09 -6.94 11.38
C TYR A 536 -15.95 -5.67 11.50
N GLY A 537 -17.16 -5.83 12.00
CA GLY A 537 -17.96 -4.74 12.54
C GLY A 537 -17.37 -4.20 13.84
N ASN A 538 -18.02 -3.23 14.47
CA ASN A 538 -17.60 -2.68 15.74
C ASN A 538 -17.55 -3.76 16.82
N ALA A 539 -16.41 -3.86 17.49
CA ALA A 539 -16.24 -4.78 18.60
C ALA A 539 -17.01 -4.35 19.84
N THR A 540 -17.43 -5.34 20.62
CA THR A 540 -18.05 -5.18 21.94
C THR A 540 -17.39 -6.14 22.92
N ASN A 541 -17.68 -6.00 24.22
CA ASN A 541 -17.27 -6.98 25.24
C ASN A 541 -17.81 -8.40 24.97
N ASN A 542 -18.82 -8.54 24.09
CA ASN A 542 -19.35 -9.83 23.62
C ASN A 542 -18.77 -10.25 22.25
N GLY A 543 -17.62 -9.71 21.85
CA GLY A 543 -17.01 -9.92 20.54
C GLY A 543 -17.62 -9.04 19.43
N SER A 544 -17.50 -9.48 18.18
CA SER A 544 -17.90 -8.71 16.98
C SER A 544 -18.68 -9.58 15.97
N ASN A 545 -19.04 -8.97 14.84
CA ASN A 545 -19.53 -9.61 13.63
C ASN A 545 -18.39 -9.64 12.60
N LYS A 546 -18.00 -10.81 12.11
CA LYS A 546 -16.92 -11.01 11.14
C LYS A 546 -17.51 -11.25 9.75
N VAL A 547 -16.87 -10.70 8.73
CA VAL A 547 -17.12 -11.02 7.32
C VAL A 547 -15.82 -11.48 6.68
N ASP A 548 -15.88 -12.61 5.99
CA ASP A 548 -14.88 -13.02 5.00
C ASP A 548 -15.50 -12.80 3.61
N LEU A 549 -15.00 -11.81 2.88
CA LEU A 549 -15.59 -11.30 1.64
C LEU A 549 -14.68 -11.58 0.44
N THR A 550 -15.16 -12.30 -0.57
CA THR A 550 -14.43 -12.44 -1.84
C THR A 550 -14.89 -11.36 -2.81
N ILE A 551 -13.98 -10.45 -3.15
CA ILE A 551 -14.20 -9.35 -4.11
C ILE A 551 -13.53 -9.70 -5.44
N ARG A 552 -14.18 -9.40 -6.56
CA ARG A 552 -13.64 -9.53 -7.92
C ARG A 552 -14.18 -8.44 -8.85
N ASN A 553 -13.32 -7.65 -9.47
CA ASN A 553 -13.67 -6.41 -10.19
C ASN A 553 -14.55 -5.44 -9.36
N GLY A 554 -14.38 -5.42 -8.04
CA GLY A 554 -15.24 -4.67 -7.11
C GLY A 554 -16.62 -5.29 -6.84
N VAL A 555 -16.91 -6.49 -7.35
CA VAL A 555 -18.16 -7.25 -7.14
C VAL A 555 -17.99 -8.29 -6.03
N ILE A 556 -18.98 -8.43 -5.16
CA ILE A 556 -19.07 -9.51 -4.17
C ILE A 556 -19.39 -10.83 -4.90
N VAL A 557 -18.49 -11.82 -4.83
CA VAL A 557 -18.65 -13.13 -5.51
C VAL A 557 -18.70 -14.34 -4.57
N ASP A 558 -18.21 -14.20 -3.32
CA ASP A 558 -18.61 -15.01 -2.17
C ASP A 558 -18.57 -14.15 -0.90
N ILE A 559 -19.34 -14.52 0.11
CA ILE A 559 -19.36 -13.85 1.42
C ILE A 559 -19.69 -14.86 2.52
N ASN A 560 -18.95 -14.86 3.62
CA ASN A 560 -19.26 -15.67 4.80
C ASN A 560 -19.37 -14.78 6.04
N LEU A 561 -20.43 -14.99 6.83
CA LEU A 561 -20.85 -14.12 7.94
C LEU A 561 -20.78 -14.91 9.25
N PHE A 562 -20.10 -14.39 10.26
CA PHE A 562 -19.89 -15.08 11.54
C PHE A 562 -20.12 -14.16 12.73
N ARG A 563 -20.63 -14.69 13.84
CA ARG A 563 -20.80 -13.95 15.10
C ARG A 563 -19.74 -14.41 16.09
N VAL A 564 -18.61 -13.72 16.14
CA VAL A 564 -17.42 -14.15 16.90
C VAL A 564 -17.45 -13.72 18.36
N GLY A 565 -16.96 -14.55 19.28
CA GLY A 565 -16.82 -14.25 20.70
C GLY A 565 -15.76 -13.20 21.02
N ALA A 566 -15.54 -12.90 22.31
CA ALA A 566 -14.46 -12.01 22.75
C ALA A 566 -13.07 -12.56 22.38
N ASN A 567 -12.95 -13.89 22.34
CA ASN A 567 -11.79 -14.64 21.83
C ASN A 567 -11.67 -14.66 20.28
N LEU A 568 -12.52 -13.93 19.56
CA LEU A 568 -12.65 -13.90 18.09
C LEU A 568 -12.84 -15.29 17.42
N VAL A 569 -13.33 -16.28 18.17
CA VAL A 569 -13.78 -17.57 17.62
C VAL A 569 -15.25 -17.46 17.21
N ASP A 570 -15.63 -18.01 16.06
CA ASP A 570 -17.04 -18.07 15.67
C ASP A 570 -17.86 -18.88 16.68
N ARG A 571 -19.08 -18.42 16.96
CA ARG A 571 -20.01 -19.06 17.87
C ARG A 571 -20.92 -20.06 17.17
N GLY A 572 -21.10 -19.97 15.84
CA GLY A 572 -22.03 -20.79 15.09
C GLY A 572 -23.43 -20.81 15.73
N GLU A 573 -23.97 -22.01 15.94
CA GLU A 573 -25.25 -22.25 16.62
C GLU A 573 -25.33 -21.68 18.04
N THR A 574 -24.19 -21.44 18.72
CA THR A 574 -24.15 -20.85 20.07
C THR A 574 -24.21 -19.31 20.07
N ALA A 575 -24.45 -18.68 18.91
CA ALA A 575 -24.77 -17.25 18.82
C ALA A 575 -26.21 -16.97 19.32
N TYR A 576 -26.69 -15.73 19.15
CA TYR A 576 -28.09 -15.41 19.42
C TYR A 576 -28.98 -16.01 18.32
N ALA A 577 -30.08 -16.66 18.68
CA ALA A 577 -30.93 -17.43 17.75
C ALA A 577 -31.39 -16.60 16.52
N ASP A 578 -31.78 -15.35 16.73
CA ASP A 578 -32.19 -14.45 15.64
C ASP A 578 -31.04 -14.17 14.66
N VAL A 579 -29.79 -14.11 15.15
CA VAL A 579 -28.59 -13.90 14.32
C VAL A 579 -28.25 -15.16 13.53
N VAL A 580 -28.37 -16.36 14.14
CA VAL A 580 -28.22 -17.64 13.44
C VAL A 580 -29.26 -17.77 12.31
N THR A 581 -30.50 -17.36 12.59
CA THR A 581 -31.60 -17.37 11.60
C THR A 581 -31.42 -16.32 10.50
N ALA A 582 -30.84 -15.15 10.83
CA ALA A 582 -30.60 -14.07 9.89
C ALA A 582 -29.43 -14.31 8.91
N ILE A 583 -28.36 -14.98 9.36
CA ILE A 583 -27.12 -15.14 8.56
C ILE A 583 -27.36 -15.74 7.15
N PRO A 584 -28.14 -16.82 6.96
CA PRO A 584 -28.37 -17.38 5.62
C PRO A 584 -29.08 -16.42 4.66
N GLN A 585 -30.06 -15.66 5.15
CA GLN A 585 -30.78 -14.67 4.35
C GLN A 585 -29.91 -13.44 4.06
N LEU A 586 -29.16 -12.94 5.05
CA LEU A 586 -28.17 -11.88 4.84
C LEU A 586 -27.09 -12.28 3.83
N LYS A 587 -26.54 -13.51 3.86
CA LYS A 587 -25.58 -14.01 2.85
C LYS A 587 -26.20 -13.93 1.45
N LYS A 588 -27.42 -14.43 1.27
CA LYS A 588 -28.16 -14.39 0.01
C LYS A 588 -28.40 -12.96 -0.50
N ASP A 589 -28.71 -12.03 0.40
CA ASP A 589 -29.05 -10.65 0.05
C ASP A 589 -27.83 -9.78 -0.21
N PHE A 590 -26.72 -9.95 0.53
CA PHE A 590 -25.45 -9.29 0.22
C PHE A 590 -24.85 -9.80 -1.11
N LEU A 591 -24.98 -11.10 -1.42
CA LEU A 591 -24.65 -11.61 -2.75
C LEU A 591 -25.56 -11.02 -3.83
N ALA A 592 -26.87 -10.89 -3.56
CA ALA A 592 -27.81 -10.24 -4.49
C ALA A 592 -27.46 -8.76 -4.74
N ALA A 593 -27.01 -8.05 -3.71
CA ALA A 593 -26.63 -6.65 -3.76
C ALA A 593 -25.36 -6.41 -4.60
N ALA A 594 -24.43 -7.37 -4.61
CA ALA A 594 -23.26 -7.46 -5.49
C ALA A 594 -22.20 -6.34 -5.40
N THR A 595 -22.53 -5.12 -4.97
CA THR A 595 -21.59 -4.00 -4.87
C THR A 595 -21.55 -3.40 -3.46
N ARG A 596 -20.45 -2.72 -3.13
CA ARG A 596 -20.26 -2.00 -1.85
C ARG A 596 -21.44 -1.11 -1.48
N GLN A 597 -21.92 -0.31 -2.44
CA GLN A 597 -22.99 0.66 -2.24
C GLN A 597 -24.34 -0.04 -2.00
N GLN A 598 -24.68 -1.04 -2.84
CA GLN A 598 -25.92 -1.79 -2.71
C GLN A 598 -25.94 -2.67 -1.45
N ALA A 599 -24.77 -3.13 -0.97
CA ALA A 599 -24.67 -3.85 0.31
C ALA A 599 -25.12 -2.98 1.49
N GLN A 600 -24.92 -1.65 1.43
CA GLN A 600 -25.43 -0.74 2.47
C GLN A 600 -26.96 -0.61 2.45
N THR A 601 -27.60 -0.83 1.29
CA THR A 601 -29.07 -0.76 1.13
C THR A 601 -29.80 -2.08 1.38
N VAL A 602 -29.12 -3.17 1.71
CA VAL A 602 -29.76 -4.44 2.15
C VAL A 602 -30.56 -4.20 3.43
N ASP A 603 -31.78 -4.72 3.55
CA ASP A 603 -32.59 -4.52 4.75
C ASP A 603 -32.03 -5.24 5.99
N ALA A 604 -32.24 -4.66 7.17
CA ALA A 604 -31.82 -5.24 8.43
C ALA A 604 -32.90 -6.21 8.94
N ILE A 605 -32.51 -7.46 9.24
CA ILE A 605 -33.46 -8.50 9.66
C ILE A 605 -33.93 -8.24 11.10
N SER A 606 -35.24 -8.35 11.34
CA SER A 606 -35.85 -8.18 12.66
C SER A 606 -35.28 -9.17 13.68
N GLY A 607 -35.13 -8.76 14.94
CA GLY A 607 -34.36 -9.47 15.98
C GLY A 607 -32.84 -9.38 15.81
N ALA A 608 -32.35 -9.43 14.57
CA ALA A 608 -30.93 -9.36 14.21
C ALA A 608 -30.44 -7.96 13.77
N THR A 609 -31.20 -6.88 14.01
CA THR A 609 -30.98 -5.55 13.42
C THR A 609 -29.56 -5.01 13.66
N SER A 610 -29.04 -5.12 14.88
CA SER A 610 -27.67 -4.69 15.21
C SER A 610 -26.62 -5.49 14.45
N SER A 611 -26.72 -6.83 14.41
CA SER A 611 -25.74 -7.65 13.68
C SER A 611 -25.83 -7.43 12.17
N SER A 612 -27.03 -7.20 11.63
CA SER A 612 -27.24 -6.84 10.23
C SER A 612 -26.47 -5.57 9.83
N ASN A 613 -26.56 -4.52 10.65
CA ASN A 613 -25.83 -3.27 10.40
C ASN A 613 -24.31 -3.42 10.60
N GLU A 614 -23.88 -4.22 11.57
CA GLU A 614 -22.45 -4.48 11.78
C GLU A 614 -21.83 -5.36 10.67
N PHE A 615 -22.61 -6.25 10.03
CA PHE A 615 -22.18 -6.93 8.81
C PHE A 615 -22.03 -5.96 7.63
N LYS A 616 -22.91 -4.95 7.48
CA LYS A 616 -22.74 -3.89 6.46
C LYS A 616 -21.44 -3.09 6.65
N LEU A 617 -21.12 -2.75 7.89
CA LEU A 617 -19.88 -2.04 8.25
C LEU A 617 -18.65 -2.91 8.00
N ALA A 618 -18.71 -4.21 8.34
CA ALA A 618 -17.65 -5.15 8.01
C ALA A 618 -17.43 -5.26 6.48
N ILE A 619 -18.50 -5.28 5.68
CA ILE A 619 -18.40 -5.26 4.20
C ILE A 619 -17.74 -3.96 3.71
N ASP A 620 -18.13 -2.79 4.20
CA ASP A 620 -17.48 -1.52 3.83
C ASP A 620 -15.99 -1.48 4.24
N ARG A 621 -15.64 -2.02 5.40
CA ARG A 621 -14.24 -2.17 5.85
C ARG A 621 -13.46 -3.14 4.96
N ALA A 622 -14.04 -4.28 4.56
CA ALA A 622 -13.41 -5.20 3.61
C ALA A 622 -13.16 -4.55 2.25
N TYR A 623 -14.11 -3.76 1.75
CA TYR A 623 -13.92 -2.95 0.54
C TYR A 623 -12.82 -1.90 0.69
N LYS A 624 -12.69 -1.24 1.86
CA LYS A 624 -11.59 -0.29 2.13
C LYS A 624 -10.22 -0.97 2.15
N LYS A 625 -10.10 -2.17 2.73
CA LYS A 625 -8.87 -2.99 2.65
C LYS A 625 -8.55 -3.44 1.21
N ALA A 626 -9.55 -3.48 0.33
CA ALA A 626 -9.39 -3.84 -1.07
C ALA A 626 -9.03 -2.66 -1.99
N GLU A 627 -9.07 -1.39 -1.57
CA GLU A 627 -8.81 -0.25 -2.47
C GLU A 627 -7.37 -0.29 -3.06
N ILE A 628 -7.20 -0.03 -4.37
CA ILE A 628 -5.87 -0.04 -5.05
C ILE A 628 -5.13 1.29 -4.87
N SER A 629 -5.87 2.40 -4.93
CA SER A 629 -5.40 3.74 -4.59
C SER A 629 -6.28 4.26 -3.47
N GLU A 630 -5.69 4.93 -2.48
CA GLU A 630 -6.39 5.52 -1.34
C GLU A 630 -6.51 7.05 -1.52
N PRO A 631 -7.68 7.62 -1.90
CA PRO A 631 -7.88 9.07 -2.03
C PRO A 631 -7.96 9.83 -0.70
N TYR A 632 -7.57 9.16 0.40
CA TYR A 632 -7.61 9.60 1.80
C TYR A 632 -6.65 8.71 2.58
N LYS A 633 -5.36 8.75 2.22
CA LYS A 633 -4.37 7.79 2.74
C LYS A 633 -4.25 7.85 4.26
N ALA A 634 -4.70 6.80 4.94
CA ALA A 634 -4.95 6.86 6.39
C ALA A 634 -4.52 5.58 7.09
N ALA A 635 -3.85 5.71 8.24
CA ALA A 635 -3.32 4.56 8.99
C ALA A 635 -4.41 3.60 9.46
N TYR A 636 -5.50 4.12 10.02
CA TYR A 636 -6.57 3.29 10.58
C TYR A 636 -7.95 3.75 10.13
N LEU A 637 -8.88 2.81 10.05
CA LEU A 637 -10.29 3.03 9.79
C LEU A 637 -11.02 3.39 11.09
N ASN A 638 -11.95 4.35 11.07
CA ASN A 638 -12.68 4.77 12.27
C ASN A 638 -13.63 3.67 12.83
N GLY A 639 -13.88 3.73 14.14
CA GLY A 639 -14.75 2.82 14.89
C GLY A 639 -13.99 1.93 15.86
N ILE A 640 -14.60 0.80 16.24
CA ILE A 640 -14.13 -0.03 17.37
C ILE A 640 -13.66 -1.40 16.87
N TYR A 641 -12.45 -1.81 17.23
CA TYR A 641 -11.81 -3.06 16.78
C TYR A 641 -11.47 -3.94 17.97
N ALA A 642 -11.41 -5.25 17.75
CA ALA A 642 -10.92 -6.20 18.73
C ALA A 642 -9.73 -6.96 18.17
N GLY A 643 -8.73 -7.17 19.00
CA GLY A 643 -7.61 -8.08 18.76
C GLY A 643 -7.51 -9.08 19.90
N VAL A 644 -6.94 -10.25 19.60
CA VAL A 644 -6.64 -11.28 20.61
C VAL A 644 -5.20 -11.74 20.42
N ASN A 645 -4.59 -12.15 21.52
CA ASN A 645 -3.25 -12.74 21.51
C ASN A 645 -3.34 -14.24 21.08
N ALA A 646 -2.22 -14.86 20.69
CA ALA A 646 -2.22 -16.20 20.06
C ALA A 646 -2.86 -17.31 20.90
N ASP A 647 -2.67 -17.31 22.23
CA ASP A 647 -3.30 -18.29 23.13
C ASP A 647 -4.73 -17.92 23.55
N LYS A 648 -5.24 -16.79 23.07
CA LYS A 648 -6.59 -16.26 23.30
C LYS A 648 -6.93 -16.07 24.79
N SER A 649 -5.94 -15.88 25.66
CA SER A 649 -6.13 -15.51 27.07
C SER A 649 -6.33 -14.01 27.27
N VAL A 650 -6.10 -13.19 26.25
CA VAL A 650 -6.33 -11.73 26.26
C VAL A 650 -7.08 -11.30 25.00
N ASN A 651 -8.12 -10.49 25.21
CA ASN A 651 -8.74 -9.63 24.22
C ASN A 651 -8.40 -8.16 24.55
N VAL A 652 -8.15 -7.35 23.52
CA VAL A 652 -8.10 -5.89 23.64
C VAL A 652 -9.05 -5.27 22.62
N VAL A 653 -9.90 -4.36 23.10
CA VAL A 653 -10.76 -3.53 22.27
C VAL A 653 -10.10 -2.16 22.09
N VAL A 654 -9.94 -1.70 20.85
CA VAL A 654 -9.31 -0.41 20.51
C VAL A 654 -10.34 0.48 19.81
N THR A 655 -10.48 1.71 20.27
CA THR A 655 -11.29 2.74 19.59
C THR A 655 -10.40 3.60 18.70
N VAL A 656 -10.80 3.80 17.46
CA VAL A 656 -10.17 4.69 16.48
C VAL A 656 -11.15 5.81 16.11
N ASP A 657 -10.73 7.06 16.28
CA ASP A 657 -11.41 8.26 15.77
C ASP A 657 -10.39 9.11 14.99
N LYS A 658 -10.82 9.88 13.99
CA LYS A 658 -9.94 10.70 13.12
C LYS A 658 -8.69 9.95 12.65
N ASN A 659 -8.90 8.67 12.33
CA ASN A 659 -7.93 7.72 11.81
C ASN A 659 -6.74 7.43 12.75
N VAL A 660 -6.88 7.73 14.04
CA VAL A 660 -5.87 7.49 15.10
C VAL A 660 -6.48 6.70 16.28
N PRO A 661 -5.73 5.78 16.94
CA PRO A 661 -6.24 5.09 18.13
C PRO A 661 -6.35 6.05 19.31
N ILE A 662 -7.52 6.11 19.97
CA ILE A 662 -7.81 7.06 21.07
C ILE A 662 -8.18 6.41 22.41
N SER A 663 -8.51 5.13 22.46
CA SER A 663 -8.70 4.41 23.72
C SER A 663 -8.52 2.91 23.55
N MET A 664 -8.21 2.22 24.65
CA MET A 664 -8.05 0.77 24.69
C MET A 664 -8.74 0.20 25.95
N VAL A 665 -9.30 -1.01 25.84
CA VAL A 665 -9.94 -1.76 26.92
C VAL A 665 -9.38 -3.18 26.92
N VAL A 666 -8.87 -3.64 28.06
CA VAL A 666 -8.23 -4.95 28.25
C VAL A 666 -9.18 -5.91 28.94
N ASN A 667 -9.42 -7.03 28.26
CA ASN A 667 -10.31 -8.11 28.71
C ASN A 667 -9.51 -9.42 28.80
N TYR A 668 -9.12 -9.82 30.01
CA TYR A 668 -8.56 -11.16 30.23
C TYR A 668 -9.65 -12.21 30.13
N LEU A 669 -9.34 -13.33 29.47
CA LEU A 669 -10.31 -14.39 29.16
C LEU A 669 -10.05 -15.66 29.99
N ASP A 670 -11.11 -16.42 30.24
CA ASP A 670 -11.05 -17.78 30.78
C ASP A 670 -10.82 -18.84 29.69
N LYS A 671 -10.68 -20.11 30.08
CA LYS A 671 -10.49 -21.23 29.13
C LYS A 671 -11.68 -21.47 28.19
N ALA A 672 -12.84 -20.85 28.43
CA ALA A 672 -14.01 -20.88 27.56
C ALA A 672 -14.12 -19.62 26.68
N GLY A 673 -13.13 -18.73 26.71
CA GLY A 673 -13.12 -17.47 25.95
C GLY A 673 -14.07 -16.40 26.50
N LYS A 674 -14.54 -16.54 27.74
CA LYS A 674 -15.38 -15.54 28.43
C LYS A 674 -14.51 -14.57 29.21
N ILE A 675 -14.95 -13.32 29.32
CA ILE A 675 -14.23 -12.30 30.08
C ILE A 675 -14.21 -12.67 31.58
N LYS A 676 -13.03 -12.68 32.18
CA LYS A 676 -12.84 -12.81 33.63
C LYS A 676 -13.48 -11.62 34.33
N THR A 677 -14.23 -11.87 35.39
CA THR A 677 -14.71 -10.82 36.29
C THR A 677 -13.56 -10.25 37.13
N GLU A 678 -13.68 -9.01 37.59
CA GLU A 678 -12.61 -8.25 38.25
C GLU A 678 -12.06 -8.92 39.52
N ASP A 679 -12.86 -9.74 40.21
CA ASP A 679 -12.45 -10.60 41.33
C ASP A 679 -11.47 -11.72 40.95
N LYS A 680 -11.35 -12.05 39.65
CA LYS A 680 -10.57 -13.18 39.12
C LYS A 680 -9.30 -12.76 38.38
N LEU A 681 -8.99 -11.47 38.34
CA LEU A 681 -7.74 -10.96 37.78
C LEU A 681 -6.62 -11.00 38.82
N SER A 682 -5.41 -11.43 38.42
CA SER A 682 -4.23 -11.33 39.29
C SER A 682 -3.83 -9.86 39.55
N ALA A 683 -2.94 -9.63 40.52
CA ALA A 683 -2.38 -8.30 40.75
C ALA A 683 -1.67 -7.73 39.51
N ASP A 684 -0.93 -8.57 38.78
CA ASP A 684 -0.25 -8.19 37.54
C ASP A 684 -1.24 -7.90 36.41
N GLU A 685 -2.30 -8.71 36.27
CA GLU A 685 -3.38 -8.47 35.30
C GLU A 685 -4.07 -7.12 35.56
N LYS A 686 -4.33 -6.77 36.83
CA LYS A 686 -4.90 -5.48 37.22
C LYS A 686 -3.96 -4.31 36.96
N ALA A 687 -2.67 -4.46 37.26
CA ALA A 687 -1.66 -3.42 37.02
C ALA A 687 -1.51 -3.11 35.52
N VAL A 688 -1.41 -4.15 34.69
CA VAL A 688 -1.32 -4.00 33.23
C VAL A 688 -2.62 -3.43 32.63
N LYS A 689 -3.79 -3.85 33.13
CA LYS A 689 -5.09 -3.28 32.74
C LYS A 689 -5.16 -1.78 33.04
N ALA A 690 -4.81 -1.36 34.26
CA ALA A 690 -4.84 0.05 34.65
C ALA A 690 -3.92 0.93 33.79
N GLU A 691 -2.72 0.45 33.45
CA GLU A 691 -1.77 1.17 32.59
C GLU A 691 -2.27 1.34 31.14
N ILE A 692 -2.89 0.30 30.56
CA ILE A 692 -3.45 0.36 29.21
C ILE A 692 -4.77 1.16 29.15
N GLU A 693 -5.59 1.11 30.18
CA GLU A 693 -6.90 1.78 30.23
C GLU A 693 -6.84 3.20 30.80
N THR A 694 -5.65 3.70 31.13
CA THR A 694 -5.44 5.07 31.61
C THR A 694 -5.89 6.08 30.54
N PRO A 695 -6.87 6.98 30.83
CA PRO A 695 -7.37 7.93 29.85
C PRO A 695 -6.29 8.88 29.33
N MET A 696 -6.39 9.22 28.04
CA MET A 696 -5.63 10.30 27.42
C MET A 696 -5.92 11.64 28.10
N THR A 697 -4.90 12.51 28.17
CA THR A 697 -5.07 13.90 28.59
C THR A 697 -5.59 14.76 27.44
N GLU A 698 -6.11 15.96 27.74
CA GLU A 698 -6.57 16.94 26.73
C GLU A 698 -5.49 17.37 25.71
N LYS A 699 -4.22 17.02 25.94
CA LYS A 699 -3.08 17.32 25.05
C LYS A 699 -2.69 16.17 24.14
N ASP A 700 -3.14 14.95 24.44
CA ASP A 700 -2.78 13.76 23.68
C ASP A 700 -3.70 13.64 22.46
N THR A 701 -3.11 13.52 21.26
CA THR A 701 -3.86 13.32 20.01
C THR A 701 -4.04 11.85 19.65
N MET A 702 -3.39 10.94 20.37
CA MET A 702 -3.35 9.50 20.13
C MET A 702 -3.02 8.76 21.43
N HIS A 703 -3.55 7.55 21.59
CA HIS A 703 -3.30 6.68 22.73
C HIS A 703 -1.81 6.29 22.83
N LYS A 704 -1.28 6.19 24.05
CA LYS A 704 0.14 5.84 24.34
C LYS A 704 0.63 4.59 23.62
N TYR A 705 -0.26 3.60 23.46
CA TYR A 705 0.03 2.32 22.81
C TYR A 705 -0.51 2.22 21.36
N GLY A 706 -1.04 3.32 20.81
CA GLY A 706 -1.55 3.41 19.43
C GLY A 706 -0.47 3.43 18.34
N TYR A 707 0.80 3.60 18.71
CA TYR A 707 1.95 3.57 17.80
C TYR A 707 3.10 2.76 18.40
N ARG A 708 3.66 1.83 17.63
CA ARG A 708 4.77 0.92 18.03
C ARG A 708 4.63 0.31 19.44
N PRO A 709 3.49 -0.30 19.81
CA PRO A 709 3.27 -0.84 21.16
C PRO A 709 4.31 -1.91 21.55
N ALA A 710 4.84 -1.78 22.77
CA ALA A 710 5.88 -2.63 23.35
C ALA A 710 5.54 -3.06 24.79
N ALA A 711 6.05 -4.22 25.21
CA ALA A 711 5.84 -4.75 26.56
C ALA A 711 6.56 -3.93 27.64
N PHE A 712 5.98 -3.86 28.83
CA PHE A 712 6.39 -2.99 29.93
C PHE A 712 6.17 -3.65 31.30
N GLY A 713 6.82 -3.14 32.34
CA GLY A 713 6.64 -3.59 33.72
C GLY A 713 7.98 -3.74 34.45
N ASP A 714 7.97 -3.41 35.75
CA ASP A 714 9.16 -3.45 36.62
C ASP A 714 9.51 -4.87 37.11
N THR A 715 8.69 -5.87 36.77
CA THR A 715 8.92 -7.29 37.08
C THR A 715 8.69 -8.14 35.82
N ASP A 716 9.37 -9.29 35.75
CA ASP A 716 9.19 -10.24 34.64
C ASP A 716 7.75 -10.76 34.53
N ALA A 717 7.01 -10.82 35.65
CA ALA A 717 5.59 -11.21 35.67
C ALA A 717 4.70 -10.16 34.98
N VAL A 718 4.80 -8.89 35.38
CA VAL A 718 4.07 -7.78 34.73
C VAL A 718 4.47 -7.65 33.26
N LYS A 719 5.75 -7.84 32.94
CA LYS A 719 6.29 -7.81 31.57
C LYS A 719 5.80 -8.97 30.69
N ALA A 720 5.61 -10.16 31.26
CA ALA A 720 5.01 -11.29 30.55
C ALA A 720 3.50 -11.09 30.30
N VAL A 721 2.77 -10.55 31.29
CA VAL A 721 1.34 -10.22 31.15
C VAL A 721 1.14 -9.10 30.12
N SER A 722 1.90 -8.01 30.21
CA SER A 722 1.83 -6.91 29.23
C SER A 722 2.26 -7.36 27.83
N GLY A 723 3.19 -8.31 27.70
CA GLY A 723 3.53 -8.94 26.42
C GLY A 723 2.31 -9.47 25.66
N LYS A 724 1.42 -10.21 26.34
CA LYS A 724 0.17 -10.72 25.73
C LYS A 724 -0.82 -9.61 25.40
N VAL A 725 -0.94 -8.60 26.26
CA VAL A 725 -1.83 -7.46 26.01
C VAL A 725 -1.36 -6.66 24.80
N ILE A 726 -0.04 -6.46 24.66
CA ILE A 726 0.58 -5.77 23.52
C ILE A 726 0.48 -6.57 22.23
N GLU A 727 0.49 -7.90 22.30
CA GLU A 727 0.18 -8.78 21.17
C GLU A 727 -1.29 -8.59 20.71
N ALA A 728 -2.25 -8.57 21.64
CA ALA A 728 -3.66 -8.29 21.34
C ALA A 728 -3.88 -6.85 20.82
N VAL A 729 -3.17 -5.83 21.33
CA VAL A 729 -3.16 -4.47 20.77
C VAL A 729 -2.69 -4.49 19.31
N LYS A 730 -1.61 -5.21 18.98
CA LYS A 730 -1.11 -5.31 17.60
C LYS A 730 -2.13 -5.96 16.68
N ALA A 731 -2.79 -7.03 17.11
CA ALA A 731 -3.88 -7.65 16.34
C ALA A 731 -5.06 -6.69 16.12
N ALA A 732 -5.43 -5.89 17.13
CA ALA A 732 -6.52 -4.92 17.01
C ALA A 732 -6.18 -3.77 16.05
N LEU A 733 -4.93 -3.29 16.07
CA LEU A 733 -4.42 -2.28 15.15
C LEU A 733 -4.24 -2.84 13.72
N GLU A 734 -3.92 -4.12 13.57
CA GLU A 734 -3.87 -4.76 12.25
C GLU A 734 -5.27 -4.81 11.62
N GLU A 735 -6.29 -5.22 12.39
CA GLU A 735 -7.69 -5.24 11.92
C GLU A 735 -8.30 -3.85 11.70
N ALA A 736 -7.80 -2.84 12.42
CA ALA A 736 -8.15 -1.44 12.19
C ALA A 736 -7.49 -0.83 10.94
N GLY A 737 -6.52 -1.52 10.33
CA GLY A 737 -5.80 -1.03 9.15
C GLY A 737 -6.63 -0.99 7.88
N ARG A 738 -6.08 -0.29 6.89
CA ARG A 738 -6.44 -0.39 5.47
C ARG A 738 -5.48 -1.37 4.79
#